data_AF-A0A2T4BPB1-F1
#
_entry.id   AF-A0A2T4BPB1-F1
#
_cell.length_a   1.000
_cell.length_b   1.000
_cell.length_c   1.000
_cell.angle_alpha   90.00
_cell.angle_beta   90.00
_cell.angle_gamma   90.00
#
_symmetry.space_group_name_H-M   'P 1'
#
loop_
_entity.id
_entity.type
_entity.pdbx_description
1 polymer ?
#
loop_
_entity_poly.entity_id
_entity_poly.type
_entity_poly.pdbx_seq_one_letter_code
_entity_poly.pdbx_strand_id
1 'polypeptide(L)'
;MKIGPPQPRPQPEPYNGDYMYSDSLPVYYASQNAPDILQMSDGDDHGEASEDLNVHVTELSFCRPSNEPINLRYGIWEDTCLAHLKLLHAIQSMKGEIGYTDGLWNLWDSRGKWALNDLRVDADWATIRMLERADSATVTKAGHSRLREKRWALFVARAVDRYEAWWHSLAETGMLTEQDMATPDDPKYERFPNRHKMRWKEKMLPPLDVLMILHTHMLNPRAFLEDTMRHGLGSFWPAGMPWQLIHKAIDADFDYNVSDQAKIQWVAKTGHRWRNQDDDMTKVLKCPFCPCKNEVPWTTCGMKKNVTDIEFTGLIGNGYGDGKFNHRCSSCGNENYKELLSVSKFVSDSSLLLAQTVPMPGTILDPGSGRPQVVPEGSAGEKYYRTFPNRMIKMELRSSVLELIRPPLQPTEKGEKAKSKEKKKKKKSKEKGREEDEEGEEEDPPRLNMNAVRDMIQNTITNVKKIRSIDSETGLFRRHQIHTWAGISIRKMMSRYWQNFSPFALDLCAAVMRQGVFIDKMVNIDWLHSPTARDTMTRLIVKYERFIQIMQKHPGKVVVPTLDVDLAWHTHQLTPSHYYYYTVSKMGRFVDHDDKIDEDKLSRCFEWTTKRYQDMFGAVYSECTCWYCETIRSSQISGLGSLLGLSSNSRLSEAFHKSEAAGACQPDKSAHISFHNAVRTIETADRKKVTARARARQRQWFEQEYQKAAKRSERKGRPMPPKEEYFTNWGAQYSMYGPYPFPPWFAPGMYYGWDPSTVHNGPGAWANCAGASCGNGGIAAGACGGAGGCNNGNGGICGSSGAGCGGNGAGGAGGGGGGGCGGGAGCGGGGC
;
A
#
# COMPACT_ATOMS: atom_id res chain seq x y z
N MET A 1 71.46 -29.71 -42.54
CA MET A 1 70.78 -28.46 -42.10
C MET A 1 70.16 -28.73 -40.74
N LYS A 2 70.44 -27.87 -39.76
CA LYS A 2 70.08 -28.08 -38.35
C LYS A 2 68.55 -28.08 -38.15
N ILE A 3 68.12 -29.04 -37.36
CA ILE A 3 66.73 -29.33 -36.96
C ILE A 3 66.37 -28.38 -35.80
N GLY A 4 65.28 -27.64 -35.93
CA GLY A 4 64.56 -27.03 -34.82
C GLY A 4 63.30 -27.84 -34.54
N PRO A 5 63.02 -28.27 -33.29
CA PRO A 5 61.86 -29.10 -32.99
C PRO A 5 60.54 -28.32 -33.04
N PRO A 6 59.43 -28.97 -33.43
CA PRO A 6 58.10 -28.37 -33.52
C PRO A 6 57.51 -28.06 -32.13
N GLN A 7 56.90 -26.89 -32.01
CA GLN A 7 56.21 -26.40 -30.81
C GLN A 7 55.04 -27.33 -30.41
N PRO A 8 54.87 -27.66 -29.12
CA PRO A 8 53.77 -28.47 -28.60
C PRO A 8 52.44 -27.71 -28.51
N ARG A 9 51.34 -28.44 -28.68
CA ARG A 9 49.94 -27.98 -28.57
C ARG A 9 49.64 -27.24 -27.26
N PRO A 10 48.88 -26.12 -27.29
CA PRO A 10 48.27 -25.56 -26.08
C PRO A 10 47.13 -26.47 -25.56
N GLN A 11 47.04 -26.57 -24.24
CA GLN A 11 45.98 -27.24 -23.49
C GLN A 11 44.62 -26.55 -23.68
N PRO A 12 43.48 -27.26 -23.54
CA PRO A 12 42.17 -26.65 -23.63
C PRO A 12 41.92 -25.70 -22.44
N GLU A 13 41.54 -24.46 -22.76
CA GLU A 13 41.05 -23.49 -21.78
C GLU A 13 39.73 -23.95 -21.13
N PRO A 14 39.49 -23.57 -19.86
CA PRO A 14 38.22 -23.83 -19.19
C PRO A 14 37.07 -23.06 -19.85
N TYR A 15 35.96 -23.76 -19.95
CA TYR A 15 34.67 -23.37 -20.49
C TYR A 15 34.18 -22.02 -19.88
N ASN A 16 34.34 -20.92 -20.63
CA ASN A 16 33.65 -19.66 -20.35
C ASN A 16 32.17 -19.79 -20.73
N GLY A 17 31.35 -20.16 -19.75
CA GLY A 17 29.90 -19.98 -19.82
C GLY A 17 29.55 -18.52 -19.54
N ASP A 18 29.50 -17.71 -20.60
CA ASP A 18 28.95 -16.35 -20.54
C ASP A 18 27.45 -16.39 -20.19
N TYR A 19 27.14 -16.32 -18.89
CA TYR A 19 25.84 -15.85 -18.43
C TYR A 19 25.86 -14.32 -18.40
N MET A 20 25.39 -13.70 -19.49
CA MET A 20 25.04 -12.27 -19.52
C MET A 20 23.89 -11.98 -18.53
N TYR A 21 24.25 -11.70 -17.27
CA TYR A 21 23.41 -10.97 -16.33
C TYR A 21 23.63 -9.46 -16.54
N SER A 22 22.95 -8.86 -17.52
CA SER A 22 22.81 -7.39 -17.58
C SER A 22 21.61 -6.93 -16.74
N ASP A 23 21.67 -7.24 -15.45
CA ASP A 23 20.83 -6.65 -14.42
C ASP A 23 21.37 -5.27 -14.06
N SER A 24 21.03 -4.24 -14.84
CA SER A 24 21.10 -2.87 -14.34
C SER A 24 19.87 -2.59 -13.48
N LEU A 25 19.90 -3.12 -12.25
CA LEU A 25 19.20 -2.50 -11.12
C LEU A 25 19.61 -1.02 -11.09
N PRO A 26 18.71 -0.07 -10.77
CA PRO A 26 19.14 1.30 -10.53
C PRO A 26 20.19 1.27 -9.43
N VAL A 27 21.42 1.68 -9.78
CA VAL A 27 22.50 1.87 -8.83
C VAL A 27 22.09 3.07 -7.99
N TYR A 28 21.57 2.82 -6.79
CA TYR A 28 21.46 3.86 -5.78
C TYR A 28 22.89 4.25 -5.45
N TYR A 29 23.23 5.52 -5.62
CA TYR A 29 24.49 6.06 -5.14
C TYR A 29 24.22 6.70 -3.78
N ALA A 30 24.91 6.24 -2.74
CA ALA A 30 25.24 7.12 -1.63
C ALA A 30 26.32 8.07 -2.17
N SER A 31 25.97 9.32 -2.45
CA SER A 31 26.90 10.28 -3.07
C SER A 31 28.00 10.67 -2.08
N GLN A 32 29.25 10.72 -2.57
CA GLN A 32 30.42 11.21 -1.84
C GLN A 32 30.56 12.75 -1.91
N ASN A 33 29.82 13.42 -2.81
CA ASN A 33 30.00 14.84 -3.14
C ASN A 33 28.66 15.60 -3.16
N ALA A 34 27.92 15.59 -2.06
CA ALA A 34 26.91 16.62 -1.83
C ALA A 34 27.62 17.90 -1.33
N PRO A 35 27.13 19.11 -1.65
CA PRO A 35 27.59 20.30 -0.93
C PRO A 35 27.37 20.06 0.58
N ASP A 36 28.36 20.40 1.40
CA ASP A 36 28.21 20.42 2.85
C ASP A 36 27.03 21.32 3.20
N ILE A 37 25.88 20.70 3.46
CA ILE A 37 24.79 21.38 4.13
C ILE A 37 25.26 21.51 5.56
N LEU A 38 25.34 22.76 6.04
CA LEU A 38 25.61 23.13 7.42
C LEU A 38 25.17 22.01 8.36
N GLN A 39 26.13 21.43 9.08
CA GLN A 39 25.83 20.65 10.26
C GLN A 39 24.72 21.39 11.00
N MET A 40 23.56 20.76 11.20
CA MET A 40 22.72 21.16 12.30
C MET A 40 23.60 20.96 13.52
N SER A 41 24.19 22.06 14.00
CA SER A 41 24.94 22.07 15.23
C SER A 41 24.03 21.52 16.30
N ASP A 42 24.53 20.53 17.04
CA ASP A 42 24.08 20.26 18.39
C ASP A 42 24.31 21.56 19.19
N GLY A 43 23.34 22.46 19.11
CA GLY A 43 23.29 23.70 19.83
C GLY A 43 22.43 23.50 21.05
N ASP A 44 23.06 23.19 22.18
CA ASP A 44 22.58 23.67 23.47
C ASP A 44 22.57 25.20 23.40
N ASP A 45 21.48 25.76 22.88
CA ASP A 45 21.17 27.18 23.00
C ASP A 45 19.77 27.30 23.59
N HIS A 46 19.74 27.50 24.92
CA HIS A 46 18.56 28.02 25.60
C HIS A 46 18.40 29.51 25.20
N GLY A 47 17.99 29.73 23.95
CA GLY A 47 17.60 31.02 23.41
C GLY A 47 16.10 31.25 23.64
N GLU A 48 15.76 32.43 24.15
CA GLU A 48 14.42 32.89 24.51
C GLU A 48 13.36 32.55 23.44
N ALA A 49 12.24 31.98 23.91
CA ALA A 49 11.05 31.72 23.12
C ALA A 49 10.62 32.97 22.34
N SER A 50 10.75 32.94 21.01
CA SER A 50 10.26 34.01 20.14
C SER A 50 8.73 34.03 20.17
N GLU A 51 8.16 35.16 20.56
CA GLU A 51 6.73 35.43 20.52
C GLU A 51 6.12 35.18 19.12
N ASP A 52 5.06 34.36 19.11
CA ASP A 52 3.91 34.36 18.19
C ASP A 52 4.04 33.98 16.69
N LEU A 53 4.77 32.91 16.36
CA LEU A 53 4.55 32.13 15.11
C LEU A 53 3.39 31.12 15.21
N ASN A 54 2.84 30.90 16.42
CA ASN A 54 1.80 29.90 16.70
C ASN A 54 0.35 30.44 16.71
N VAL A 55 0.13 31.72 16.43
CA VAL A 55 -1.20 32.37 16.50
C VAL A 55 -2.24 31.69 15.59
N HIS A 56 -1.82 31.14 14.45
CA HIS A 56 -2.73 30.44 13.52
C HIS A 56 -3.23 29.07 14.01
N VAL A 57 -2.55 28.50 15.01
CA VAL A 57 -2.84 27.16 15.54
C VAL A 57 -3.48 27.25 16.93
N THR A 58 -3.28 28.32 17.70
CA THR A 58 -3.83 28.47 19.06
C THR A 58 -5.35 28.72 19.09
N GLU A 59 -5.94 29.26 18.02
CA GLU A 59 -7.38 29.57 17.95
C GLU A 59 -8.09 28.84 16.79
N LEU A 60 -8.08 27.50 16.79
CA LEU A 60 -8.89 26.73 15.84
C LEU A 60 -10.38 26.69 16.29
N SER A 61 -11.28 27.15 15.43
CA SER A 61 -12.72 27.09 15.65
C SER A 61 -13.34 25.93 14.90
N PHE A 62 -13.75 24.93 15.67
CA PHE A 62 -14.49 23.78 15.15
C PHE A 62 -16.02 23.96 15.27
N CYS A 63 -16.49 25.18 15.56
CA CYS A 63 -17.90 25.52 15.76
C CYS A 63 -18.56 26.00 14.46
N ARG A 64 -19.75 25.47 14.18
CA ARG A 64 -20.61 25.89 13.07
C ARG A 64 -21.41 27.14 13.47
N PRO A 65 -21.57 28.16 12.60
CA PRO A 65 -22.60 29.18 12.77
C PRO A 65 -23.99 28.52 12.75
N SER A 66 -24.78 28.69 13.82
CA SER A 66 -25.99 27.93 14.12
C SER A 66 -27.19 28.17 13.19
N ASN A 67 -27.10 29.09 12.22
CA ASN A 67 -28.27 29.62 11.50
C ASN A 67 -28.36 29.27 10.01
N GLU A 68 -27.50 28.39 9.47
CA GLU A 68 -27.59 27.97 8.07
C GLU A 68 -28.26 26.59 7.87
N PRO A 69 -29.15 26.43 6.86
CA PRO A 69 -29.71 25.14 6.50
C PRO A 69 -28.61 24.12 6.17
N ILE A 70 -28.91 22.82 6.31
CA ILE A 70 -27.99 21.72 5.98
C ILE A 70 -27.68 21.77 4.48
N ASN A 71 -26.61 22.47 4.11
CA ASN A 71 -26.10 22.51 2.75
C ASN A 71 -25.13 21.34 2.59
N LEU A 72 -25.29 20.50 1.56
CA LEU A 72 -24.38 19.40 1.21
C LEU A 72 -22.97 19.88 0.76
N ARG A 73 -22.59 21.13 1.07
CA ARG A 73 -21.28 21.76 0.85
C ARG A 73 -20.27 21.52 2.00
N TYR A 74 -20.67 20.89 3.10
CA TYR A 74 -19.92 20.92 4.36
C TYR A 74 -19.14 19.64 4.68
N GLY A 75 -17.87 19.52 4.28
CA GLY A 75 -17.06 18.33 4.60
C GLY A 75 -15.62 18.54 5.07
N ILE A 76 -15.01 19.67 4.73
CA ILE A 76 -13.64 20.03 5.11
C ILE A 76 -13.55 21.55 5.19
N TRP A 77 -12.77 22.04 6.14
CA TRP A 77 -12.53 23.46 6.41
C TRP A 77 -11.05 23.68 6.69
N GLU A 78 -10.61 24.93 6.64
CA GLU A 78 -9.24 25.31 6.91
C GLU A 78 -8.78 24.76 8.27
N ASP A 79 -9.58 24.96 9.31
CA ASP A 79 -9.23 24.55 10.69
C ASP A 79 -9.08 23.04 10.84
N THR A 80 -9.89 22.25 10.12
CA THR A 80 -9.71 20.78 10.12
C THR A 80 -8.44 20.35 9.38
N CYS A 81 -8.04 21.07 8.33
CA CYS A 81 -6.80 20.78 7.63
C CYS A 81 -5.59 21.18 8.49
N LEU A 82 -5.65 22.31 9.21
CA LEU A 82 -4.63 22.75 10.16
C LEU A 82 -4.51 21.79 11.35
N ALA A 83 -5.63 21.35 11.93
CA ALA A 83 -5.64 20.34 12.98
C ALA A 83 -5.07 18.99 12.50
N HIS A 84 -5.34 18.63 11.24
CA HIS A 84 -4.74 17.45 10.64
C HIS A 84 -3.23 17.61 10.48
N LEU A 85 -2.72 18.72 9.95
CA LEU A 85 -1.28 19.01 9.91
C LEU A 85 -0.65 18.91 11.30
N LYS A 86 -1.27 19.52 12.32
CA LYS A 86 -0.80 19.43 13.71
C LYS A 86 -0.66 17.97 14.19
N LEU A 87 -1.63 17.10 13.85
CA LEU A 87 -1.53 15.66 14.13
C LEU A 87 -0.37 14.98 13.36
N LEU A 88 -0.14 15.34 12.09
CA LEU A 88 0.98 14.79 11.31
C LEU A 88 2.33 15.17 11.91
N HIS A 89 2.49 16.41 12.38
CA HIS A 89 3.68 16.86 13.11
C HIS A 89 3.89 16.06 14.40
N ALA A 90 2.84 15.83 15.21
CA ALA A 90 2.94 15.00 16.40
C ALA A 90 3.35 13.55 16.09
N ILE A 91 2.80 12.95 15.02
CA ILE A 91 3.20 11.60 14.58
C ILE A 91 4.66 11.57 14.12
N GLN A 92 5.12 12.60 13.40
CA GLN A 92 6.52 12.71 12.98
C GLN A 92 7.47 12.93 14.16
N SER A 93 7.07 13.73 15.16
CA SER A 93 7.83 13.92 16.40
C SER A 93 7.99 12.60 17.15
N MET A 94 6.89 11.85 17.34
CA MET A 94 6.92 10.51 17.92
C MET A 94 7.78 9.54 17.12
N LYS A 95 7.72 9.56 15.77
CA LYS A 95 8.62 8.77 14.92
C LYS A 95 10.08 9.14 15.23
N GLY A 96 10.41 10.42 15.28
CA GLY A 96 11.72 10.93 15.68
C GLY A 96 12.17 10.38 17.03
N GLU A 97 11.38 10.58 18.08
CA GLU A 97 11.65 10.09 19.44
C GLU A 97 12.02 8.60 19.43
N ILE A 98 11.19 7.76 18.79
CA ILE A 98 11.41 6.31 18.72
C ILE A 98 12.68 5.95 17.95
N GLY A 99 12.89 6.57 16.78
CA GLY A 99 14.05 6.28 15.96
C GLY A 99 15.35 6.65 16.68
N TYR A 100 15.42 7.86 17.24
CA TYR A 100 16.63 8.43 17.83
C TYR A 100 16.89 7.99 19.29
N THR A 101 15.97 7.26 19.94
CA THR A 101 16.24 6.69 21.28
C THR A 101 17.25 5.54 21.18
N ASP A 102 18.53 5.83 21.48
CA ASP A 102 19.59 4.82 21.49
C ASP A 102 19.31 3.70 22.50
N GLY A 103 19.58 2.47 22.09
CA GLY A 103 19.41 1.27 22.91
C GLY A 103 17.96 0.81 23.11
N LEU A 104 16.96 1.51 22.57
CA LEU A 104 15.56 1.08 22.68
C LEU A 104 15.40 -0.35 22.13
N TRP A 105 14.90 -1.25 22.99
CA TRP A 105 14.76 -2.69 22.72
C TRP A 105 16.06 -3.40 22.35
N ASN A 106 17.17 -2.97 22.94
CA ASN A 106 18.51 -3.51 22.70
C ASN A 106 19.00 -3.33 21.25
N LEU A 107 18.42 -2.39 20.51
CA LEU A 107 18.94 -1.92 19.23
C LEU A 107 19.81 -0.71 19.54
N TRP A 108 21.14 -0.84 19.47
CA TRP A 108 22.10 0.20 19.83
C TRP A 108 22.71 0.84 18.58
N ASP A 109 22.82 2.18 18.54
CA ASP A 109 23.42 2.94 17.43
C ASP A 109 24.90 2.56 17.21
N SER A 110 25.59 2.11 18.27
CA SER A 110 26.96 1.59 18.21
C SER A 110 27.15 0.41 17.25
N ARG A 111 26.07 -0.27 16.88
CA ARG A 111 26.06 -1.32 15.84
C ARG A 111 26.15 -0.78 14.42
N GLY A 112 25.87 0.50 14.19
CA GLY A 112 25.85 1.11 12.86
C GLY A 112 27.18 0.98 12.11
N LYS A 113 28.31 0.97 12.81
CA LYS A 113 29.64 0.72 12.23
C LYS A 113 29.79 -0.67 11.60
N TRP A 114 28.94 -1.62 11.97
CA TRP A 114 28.92 -2.98 11.48
C TRP A 114 27.85 -3.21 10.39
N ALA A 115 27.32 -2.15 9.78
CA ALA A 115 26.23 -2.24 8.81
C ALA A 115 26.48 -3.26 7.68
N LEU A 116 27.71 -3.34 7.16
CA LEU A 116 28.06 -4.31 6.11
C LEU A 116 27.99 -5.76 6.61
N ASN A 117 28.31 -6.04 7.88
CA ASN A 117 28.20 -7.38 8.44
C ASN A 117 26.74 -7.74 8.69
N ASP A 118 25.94 -6.84 9.26
CA ASP A 118 24.49 -7.04 9.41
C ASP A 118 23.81 -7.23 8.04
N LEU A 119 24.21 -6.48 7.02
CA LEU A 119 23.73 -6.64 5.64
C LEU A 119 24.05 -8.02 5.04
N ARG A 120 25.24 -8.57 5.33
CA ARG A 120 25.64 -9.92 4.87
C ARG A 120 24.77 -10.99 5.50
N VAL A 121 24.45 -10.86 6.80
CA VAL A 121 23.51 -11.75 7.49
C VAL A 121 22.10 -11.62 6.91
N ASP A 122 21.67 -10.40 6.60
CA ASP A 122 20.38 -10.11 5.98
C ASP A 122 20.30 -10.57 4.50
N ALA A 123 21.43 -10.85 3.85
CA ALA A 123 21.59 -11.19 2.44
C ALA A 123 21.14 -10.09 1.44
N ASP A 124 21.27 -8.81 1.82
CA ASP A 124 20.94 -7.67 0.94
C ASP A 124 22.13 -7.26 0.05
N TRP A 125 22.39 -8.09 -0.98
CA TRP A 125 23.50 -7.89 -1.91
C TRP A 125 23.43 -6.61 -2.72
N ALA A 126 22.24 -6.04 -2.92
CA ALA A 126 22.09 -4.79 -3.66
C ALA A 126 22.66 -3.62 -2.85
N THR A 127 22.27 -3.53 -1.58
CA THR A 127 22.77 -2.50 -0.66
C THR A 127 24.25 -2.72 -0.32
N ILE A 128 24.70 -3.98 -0.18
CA ILE A 128 26.12 -4.31 0.01
C ILE A 128 26.97 -3.73 -1.11
N ARG A 129 26.65 -4.03 -2.39
CA ARG A 129 27.42 -3.55 -3.54
C ARG A 129 27.49 -2.01 -3.62
N MET A 130 26.47 -1.32 -3.12
CA MET A 130 26.46 0.14 -3.03
C MET A 130 27.41 0.62 -1.94
N LEU A 131 27.33 0.05 -0.73
CA LEU A 131 28.06 0.54 0.45
C LEU A 131 29.51 0.07 0.52
N GLU A 132 29.88 -1.05 -0.12
CA GLU A 132 31.27 -1.54 -0.17
C GLU A 132 32.24 -0.56 -0.85
N ARG A 133 31.71 0.36 -1.68
CA ARG A 133 32.47 1.41 -2.35
C ARG A 133 32.45 2.76 -1.62
N ALA A 134 31.70 2.85 -0.53
CA ALA A 134 31.55 4.07 0.26
C ALA A 134 32.60 4.16 1.38
N ASP A 135 32.86 5.38 1.86
CA ASP A 135 33.72 5.58 3.03
C ASP A 135 33.05 5.06 4.33
N SER A 136 33.85 4.87 5.37
CA SER A 136 33.38 4.33 6.66
C SER A 136 32.31 5.19 7.34
N ALA A 137 32.32 6.51 7.14
CA ALA A 137 31.33 7.40 7.75
C ALA A 137 29.97 7.23 7.04
N THR A 138 29.97 7.12 5.72
CA THR A 138 28.77 6.84 4.91
C THR A 138 28.16 5.48 5.26
N VAL A 139 28.99 4.43 5.38
CA VAL A 139 28.53 3.09 5.84
C VAL A 139 27.90 3.18 7.23
N THR A 140 28.52 3.91 8.15
CA THR A 140 28.02 4.07 9.52
C THR A 140 26.69 4.83 9.55
N LYS A 141 26.56 5.92 8.77
CA LYS A 141 25.30 6.68 8.61
C LYS A 141 24.17 5.81 8.07
N ALA A 142 24.46 4.97 7.06
CA ALA A 142 23.49 4.01 6.54
C ALA A 142 23.10 2.98 7.63
N GLY A 143 24.06 2.51 8.43
CA GLY A 143 23.83 1.66 9.59
C GLY A 143 22.89 2.28 10.62
N HIS A 144 23.14 3.53 11.04
CA HIS A 144 22.27 4.27 11.96
C HIS A 144 20.86 4.42 11.38
N SER A 145 20.73 4.80 10.11
CA SER A 145 19.43 4.92 9.45
C SER A 145 18.65 3.60 9.49
N ARG A 146 19.29 2.47 9.20
CA ARG A 146 18.65 1.15 9.27
C ARG A 146 18.24 0.74 10.68
N LEU A 147 19.04 1.05 11.70
CA LEU A 147 18.69 0.78 13.11
C LEU A 147 17.49 1.60 13.57
N ARG A 148 17.43 2.89 13.20
CA ARG A 148 16.31 3.79 13.49
C ARG A 148 15.03 3.32 12.80
N GLU A 149 15.14 2.93 11.53
CA GLU A 149 14.04 2.33 10.78
C GLU A 149 13.58 1.01 11.41
N LYS A 150 14.50 0.18 11.92
CA LYS A 150 14.16 -1.07 12.62
C LYS A 150 13.38 -0.80 13.92
N ARG A 151 13.79 0.19 14.72
CA ARG A 151 13.04 0.63 15.91
C ARG A 151 11.65 1.09 15.50
N TRP A 152 11.54 1.94 14.48
CA TRP A 152 10.24 2.40 13.98
C TRP A 152 9.34 1.25 13.50
N ALA A 153 9.88 0.31 12.72
CA ALA A 153 9.14 -0.85 12.24
C ALA A 153 8.60 -1.72 13.39
N LEU A 154 9.42 -1.93 14.44
CA LEU A 154 9.01 -2.68 15.62
C LEU A 154 7.94 -1.92 16.44
N PHE A 155 8.09 -0.60 16.57
CA PHE A 155 7.10 0.25 17.23
C PHE A 155 5.74 0.18 16.54
N VAL A 156 5.71 0.28 15.21
CA VAL A 156 4.48 0.18 14.41
C VAL A 156 3.83 -1.20 14.57
N ALA A 157 4.62 -2.28 14.60
CA ALA A 157 4.13 -3.63 14.85
C ALA A 157 3.37 -3.74 16.18
N ARG A 158 3.98 -3.18 17.24
CA ARG A 158 3.39 -3.11 18.57
C ARG A 158 2.16 -2.21 18.60
N ALA A 159 2.20 -1.08 17.90
CA ALA A 159 1.07 -0.14 17.83
C ALA A 159 -0.17 -0.78 17.16
N VAL A 160 0.02 -1.61 16.13
CA VAL A 160 -1.09 -2.36 15.51
C VAL A 160 -1.71 -3.37 16.48
N ASP A 161 -0.92 -4.03 17.31
CA ASP A 161 -1.43 -4.93 18.35
C ASP A 161 -2.21 -4.18 19.43
N ARG A 162 -1.67 -3.03 19.88
CA ARG A 162 -2.36 -2.13 20.83
C ARG A 162 -3.68 -1.61 20.23
N TYR A 163 -3.68 -1.29 18.94
CA TYR A 163 -4.89 -0.90 18.20
C TYR A 163 -5.91 -2.03 18.11
N GLU A 164 -5.49 -3.27 17.87
CA GLU A 164 -6.35 -4.46 17.89
C GLU A 164 -7.03 -4.65 19.26
N ALA A 165 -6.28 -4.57 20.35
CA ALA A 165 -6.83 -4.65 21.71
C ALA A 165 -7.84 -3.54 21.98
N TRP A 166 -7.53 -2.30 21.58
CA TRP A 166 -8.45 -1.17 21.71
C TRP A 166 -9.70 -1.33 20.85
N TRP A 167 -9.56 -1.73 19.59
CA TRP A 167 -10.65 -1.97 18.65
C TRP A 167 -11.67 -2.97 19.20
N HIS A 168 -11.20 -4.08 19.78
CA HIS A 168 -12.09 -5.07 20.39
C HIS A 168 -12.88 -4.52 21.59
N SER A 169 -12.35 -3.50 22.29
CA SER A 169 -13.07 -2.83 23.39
C SER A 169 -14.20 -1.90 22.93
N LEU A 170 -14.28 -1.61 21.63
CA LEU A 170 -15.27 -0.70 21.05
C LEU A 170 -16.56 -1.41 20.58
N ALA A 171 -16.58 -2.75 20.52
CA ALA A 171 -17.72 -3.52 20.01
C ALA A 171 -19.02 -3.18 20.75
N GLU A 172 -20.01 -2.64 20.03
CA GLU A 172 -21.31 -2.23 20.59
C GLU A 172 -22.36 -3.33 20.45
N THR A 173 -22.28 -4.09 19.36
CA THR A 173 -23.23 -5.12 18.97
C THR A 173 -22.48 -6.38 18.53
N GLY A 174 -23.20 -7.50 18.41
CA GLY A 174 -22.64 -8.72 17.81
C GLY A 174 -22.21 -8.49 16.36
N MET A 175 -21.35 -9.39 15.86
CA MET A 175 -20.87 -9.35 14.48
C MET A 175 -22.03 -9.39 13.47
N LEU A 176 -21.79 -8.82 12.29
CA LEU A 176 -22.72 -8.87 11.16
C LEU A 176 -22.99 -10.33 10.74
N THR A 177 -24.23 -10.63 10.38
CA THR A 177 -24.65 -11.95 9.88
C THR A 177 -25.19 -11.85 8.44
N GLU A 178 -25.24 -12.97 7.72
CA GLU A 178 -25.88 -13.03 6.40
C GLU A 178 -27.38 -12.66 6.45
N GLN A 179 -28.06 -12.90 7.58
CA GLN A 179 -29.45 -12.49 7.76
C GLN A 179 -29.58 -10.97 7.84
N ASP A 180 -28.69 -10.29 8.58
CA ASP A 180 -28.65 -8.83 8.63
C ASP A 180 -28.41 -8.26 7.20
N MET A 181 -27.61 -8.96 6.37
CA MET A 181 -27.35 -8.54 4.98
C MET A 181 -28.54 -8.73 4.03
N ALA A 182 -29.44 -9.67 4.33
CA ALA A 182 -30.64 -9.95 3.53
C ALA A 182 -31.86 -9.14 3.98
N THR A 183 -31.84 -8.62 5.21
CA THR A 183 -32.95 -7.86 5.79
C THR A 183 -32.96 -6.42 5.25
N PRO A 184 -34.02 -5.98 4.55
CA PRO A 184 -34.13 -4.60 4.08
C PRO A 184 -34.12 -3.62 5.25
N ASP A 185 -33.52 -2.44 5.06
CA ASP A 185 -33.42 -1.40 6.06
C ASP A 185 -32.70 -1.80 7.36
N ASP A 186 -31.99 -2.93 7.36
CA ASP A 186 -31.31 -3.43 8.55
C ASP A 186 -30.27 -2.41 9.05
N PRO A 187 -30.32 -2.06 10.33
CA PRO A 187 -29.47 -0.99 10.83
C PRO A 187 -28.00 -1.44 10.95
N LYS A 188 -27.70 -2.74 11.06
CA LYS A 188 -26.31 -3.26 11.06
C LYS A 188 -25.70 -3.32 9.65
N TYR A 189 -26.50 -3.18 8.59
CA TYR A 189 -26.01 -3.29 7.23
C TYR A 189 -26.44 -2.15 6.30
N GLU A 190 -27.65 -2.18 5.73
CA GLU A 190 -28.06 -1.19 4.71
C GLU A 190 -28.11 0.23 5.28
N ARG A 191 -28.68 0.39 6.49
CA ARG A 191 -28.73 1.69 7.18
C ARG A 191 -27.48 2.00 8.01
N PHE A 192 -26.49 1.10 8.05
CA PHE A 192 -25.29 1.27 8.86
C PHE A 192 -24.54 2.60 8.60
N PRO A 193 -24.35 3.05 7.34
CA PRO A 193 -23.66 4.32 7.10
C PRO A 193 -24.38 5.55 7.71
N ASN A 194 -25.68 5.43 8.01
CA ASN A 194 -26.57 6.46 8.59
C ASN A 194 -26.74 6.33 10.12
N ARG A 195 -25.97 5.48 10.79
CA ARG A 195 -26.04 5.29 12.25
C ARG A 195 -25.78 6.57 13.03
N HIS A 196 -26.31 6.63 14.25
CA HIS A 196 -26.06 7.74 15.16
C HIS A 196 -24.58 7.81 15.57
N LYS A 197 -24.06 9.04 15.61
CA LYS A 197 -22.67 9.33 15.94
C LYS A 197 -22.37 9.21 17.43
N MET A 198 -21.38 8.38 17.78
CA MET A 198 -20.76 8.40 19.11
C MET A 198 -20.15 9.78 19.39
N ARG A 199 -20.34 10.28 20.62
CA ARG A 199 -19.66 11.50 21.07
C ARG A 199 -18.36 11.14 21.77
N TRP A 200 -17.25 11.57 21.18
CA TRP A 200 -15.94 11.49 21.81
C TRP A 200 -15.90 12.31 23.11
N LYS A 201 -15.21 11.78 24.11
CA LYS A 201 -14.89 12.45 25.38
C LYS A 201 -13.38 12.41 25.58
N GLU A 202 -12.82 13.36 26.31
CA GLU A 202 -11.37 13.44 26.54
C GLU A 202 -10.79 12.13 27.10
N LYS A 203 -11.48 11.51 28.07
CA LYS A 203 -11.10 10.22 28.66
C LYS A 203 -11.09 9.02 27.69
N MET A 204 -11.64 9.16 26.48
CA MET A 204 -11.70 8.11 25.47
C MET A 204 -10.54 8.18 24.48
N LEU A 205 -9.74 9.25 24.51
CA LEU A 205 -8.59 9.40 23.65
C LEU A 205 -7.57 8.29 23.90
N PRO A 206 -7.18 7.50 22.88
CA PRO A 206 -6.13 6.52 23.02
C PRO A 206 -4.74 7.17 22.89
N PRO A 207 -3.64 6.45 23.19
CA PRO A 207 -2.28 6.88 22.93
C PRO A 207 -2.05 7.30 21.47
N LEU A 208 -1.04 8.16 21.24
CA LEU A 208 -0.76 8.72 19.91
C LEU A 208 -0.44 7.66 18.85
N ASP A 209 0.23 6.57 19.21
CA ASP A 209 0.53 5.47 18.28
C ASP A 209 -0.74 4.73 17.84
N VAL A 210 -1.71 4.58 18.73
CA VAL A 210 -3.03 3.98 18.42
C VAL A 210 -3.88 4.95 17.59
N LEU A 211 -3.80 6.26 17.86
CA LEU A 211 -4.38 7.29 16.99
C LEU A 211 -3.78 7.29 15.58
N MET A 212 -2.48 7.05 15.45
CA MET A 212 -1.81 6.91 14.14
C MET A 212 -2.33 5.69 13.37
N ILE A 213 -2.54 4.54 14.04
CA ILE A 213 -3.16 3.37 13.39
C ILE A 213 -4.61 3.68 12.96
N LEU A 214 -5.39 4.33 13.83
CA LEU A 214 -6.77 4.75 13.53
C LEU A 214 -6.82 5.70 12.32
N HIS A 215 -5.94 6.70 12.29
CA HIS A 215 -5.77 7.62 11.15
C HIS A 215 -5.56 6.84 9.87
N THR A 216 -4.55 5.97 9.82
CA THR A 216 -4.22 5.17 8.64
C THR A 216 -5.36 4.25 8.22
N HIS A 217 -6.08 3.65 9.17
CA HIS A 217 -7.22 2.78 8.87
C HIS A 217 -8.37 3.58 8.22
N MET A 218 -8.69 4.77 8.73
CA MET A 218 -9.71 5.64 8.13
C MET A 218 -9.34 6.18 6.74
N LEU A 219 -8.05 6.29 6.44
CA LEU A 219 -7.55 6.61 5.09
C LEU A 219 -7.71 5.46 4.07
N ASN A 220 -8.35 4.36 4.47
CA ASN A 220 -8.76 3.24 3.64
C ASN A 220 -10.29 3.05 3.75
N PRO A 221 -11.08 3.97 3.18
CA PRO A 221 -12.47 4.21 3.56
C PRO A 221 -13.37 2.99 3.36
N ARG A 222 -13.18 2.19 2.30
CA ARG A 222 -13.97 0.96 2.11
C ARG A 222 -13.56 -0.17 3.06
N ALA A 223 -12.28 -0.30 3.39
CA ALA A 223 -11.80 -1.28 4.36
C ALA A 223 -12.32 -0.94 5.77
N PHE A 224 -12.20 0.34 6.17
CA PHE A 224 -12.72 0.82 7.44
C PHE A 224 -14.24 0.63 7.57
N LEU A 225 -15.00 0.89 6.50
CA LEU A 225 -16.46 0.65 6.49
C LEU A 225 -16.79 -0.83 6.66
N GLU A 226 -16.11 -1.70 5.90
CA GLU A 226 -16.31 -3.14 5.95
C GLU A 226 -15.97 -3.71 7.35
N ASP A 227 -14.86 -3.28 7.94
CA ASP A 227 -14.42 -3.75 9.26
C ASP A 227 -15.33 -3.24 10.39
N THR A 228 -15.76 -1.97 10.35
CA THR A 228 -16.70 -1.42 11.34
C THR A 228 -18.08 -2.09 11.24
N MET A 229 -18.58 -2.36 10.04
CA MET A 229 -19.82 -3.13 9.86
C MET A 229 -19.69 -4.54 10.41
N ARG A 230 -18.64 -5.26 9.98
CA ARG A 230 -18.45 -6.67 10.34
C ARG A 230 -18.35 -6.86 11.86
N HIS A 231 -17.70 -5.95 12.56
CA HIS A 231 -17.48 -6.02 14.01
C HIS A 231 -18.52 -5.25 14.84
N GLY A 232 -19.61 -4.76 14.22
CA GLY A 232 -20.71 -4.14 14.97
C GLY A 232 -20.39 -2.78 15.60
N LEU A 233 -19.53 -1.99 14.95
CA LEU A 233 -19.05 -0.66 15.40
C LEU A 233 -19.88 0.48 14.80
N GLY A 234 -21.20 0.40 14.99
CA GLY A 234 -22.18 1.27 14.34
C GLY A 234 -22.06 2.74 14.70
N SER A 235 -21.87 3.08 15.99
CA SER A 235 -21.76 4.48 16.40
C SER A 235 -20.34 5.04 16.28
N PHE A 236 -19.34 4.16 16.22
CA PHE A 236 -17.93 4.52 16.02
C PHE A 236 -17.61 4.92 14.57
N TRP A 237 -18.13 4.21 13.55
CA TRP A 237 -17.97 4.57 12.13
C TRP A 237 -18.22 6.08 11.83
N PRO A 238 -19.38 6.65 12.21
CA PRO A 238 -19.65 8.07 11.98
C PRO A 238 -18.94 9.02 12.96
N ALA A 239 -18.29 8.50 14.01
CA ALA A 239 -17.57 9.30 15.01
C ALA A 239 -16.42 10.09 14.37
N GLY A 240 -15.70 9.45 13.45
CA GLY A 240 -14.54 10.01 12.76
C GLY A 240 -13.45 10.48 13.73
N MET A 241 -12.49 11.24 13.20
CA MET A 241 -11.39 11.80 13.98
C MET A 241 -11.88 12.95 14.89
N PRO A 242 -11.63 12.91 16.22
CA PRO A 242 -12.08 13.95 17.15
C PRO A 242 -11.19 15.20 17.13
N TRP A 243 -11.23 15.97 16.04
CA TRP A 243 -10.34 17.12 15.81
C TRP A 243 -10.25 18.12 16.96
N GLN A 244 -11.37 18.48 17.57
CA GLN A 244 -11.39 19.37 18.75
C GLN A 244 -10.55 18.83 19.91
N LEU A 245 -10.71 17.55 20.24
CA LEU A 245 -10.01 16.92 21.35
C LEU A 245 -8.54 16.66 21.01
N ILE A 246 -8.23 16.29 19.76
CA ILE A 246 -6.85 16.09 19.30
C ILE A 246 -6.10 17.42 19.29
N HIS A 247 -6.73 18.49 18.80
CA HIS A 247 -6.15 19.81 18.79
C HIS A 247 -5.81 20.29 20.20
N LYS A 248 -6.70 20.04 21.18
CA LYS A 248 -6.49 20.34 22.61
C LYS A 248 -5.40 19.45 23.24
N ALA A 249 -5.29 18.20 22.81
CA ALA A 249 -4.35 17.23 23.36
C ALA A 249 -2.92 17.37 22.81
N ILE A 250 -2.73 18.03 21.67
CA ILE A 250 -1.41 18.32 21.12
C ILE A 250 -1.08 19.76 21.50
N ASP A 251 0.07 20.02 22.11
CA ASP A 251 0.50 21.39 22.44
C ASP A 251 1.26 22.05 21.28
N ALA A 252 2.01 23.12 21.57
CA ALA A 252 2.78 23.89 20.59
C ALA A 252 4.06 23.16 20.14
N ASP A 253 4.61 22.30 20.99
CA ASP A 253 5.81 21.51 20.72
C ASP A 253 5.47 20.16 20.06
N PHE A 254 4.20 19.99 19.70
CA PHE A 254 3.61 18.77 19.15
C PHE A 254 3.60 17.58 20.12
N ASP A 255 3.76 17.83 21.42
CA ASP A 255 3.66 16.79 22.43
C ASP A 255 2.19 16.42 22.66
N TYR A 256 1.94 15.10 22.73
CA TYR A 256 0.60 14.57 22.92
C TYR A 256 0.29 14.30 24.39
N ASN A 257 -0.49 15.21 24.97
CA ASN A 257 -0.82 15.27 26.38
C ASN A 257 -2.33 15.06 26.62
N VAL A 258 -2.67 14.02 27.38
CA VAL A 258 -4.06 13.72 27.79
C VAL A 258 -4.18 13.62 29.31
N SER A 259 -5.40 13.77 29.82
CA SER A 259 -5.67 13.59 31.25
C SER A 259 -5.33 12.20 31.77
N ASP A 260 -4.94 12.10 33.04
CA ASP A 260 -4.62 10.82 33.68
C ASP A 260 -5.81 9.86 33.69
N GLN A 261 -7.03 10.40 33.71
CA GLN A 261 -8.23 9.59 33.57
C GLN A 261 -8.27 8.84 32.23
N ALA A 262 -7.82 9.45 31.13
CA ALA A 262 -7.71 8.78 29.83
C ALA A 262 -6.69 7.65 29.89
N LYS A 263 -5.52 7.89 30.50
CA LYS A 263 -4.46 6.89 30.69
C LYS A 263 -4.94 5.69 31.52
N ILE A 264 -5.63 5.95 32.63
CA ILE A 264 -6.22 4.90 33.48
C ILE A 264 -7.28 4.10 32.71
N GLN A 265 -8.15 4.77 31.96
CA GLN A 265 -9.17 4.08 31.16
C GLN A 265 -8.57 3.24 30.04
N TRP A 266 -7.50 3.71 29.40
CA TRP A 266 -6.75 2.95 28.41
C TRP A 266 -6.24 1.64 29.01
N VAL A 267 -5.45 1.71 30.08
CA VAL A 267 -4.85 0.53 30.73
C VAL A 267 -5.93 -0.46 31.17
N ALA A 268 -7.02 0.04 31.78
CA ALA A 268 -8.12 -0.80 32.25
C ALA A 268 -8.86 -1.53 31.11
N LYS A 269 -8.95 -0.92 29.92
CA LYS A 269 -9.68 -1.48 28.77
C LYS A 269 -8.84 -2.45 27.95
N THR A 270 -7.56 -2.14 27.74
CA THR A 270 -6.71 -2.85 26.78
C THR A 270 -5.73 -3.80 27.45
N GLY A 271 -5.42 -3.59 28.74
CA GLY A 271 -4.35 -4.30 29.45
C GLY A 271 -2.94 -3.83 29.06
N HIS A 272 -2.81 -2.90 28.11
CA HIS A 272 -1.54 -2.33 27.68
C HIS A 272 -1.17 -1.11 28.53
N ARG A 273 0.14 -0.88 28.70
CA ARG A 273 0.69 0.36 29.27
C ARG A 273 0.34 1.55 28.39
N TRP A 274 0.45 2.76 28.93
CA TRP A 274 0.15 3.99 28.20
C TRP A 274 1.17 4.28 27.09
N ARG A 275 2.45 4.15 27.39
CA ARG A 275 3.52 4.25 26.39
C ARG A 275 3.79 2.88 25.77
N ASN A 276 3.99 2.85 24.46
CA ASN A 276 4.28 1.61 23.71
C ASN A 276 5.57 0.95 24.22
N GLN A 277 6.58 1.77 24.53
CA GLN A 277 7.89 1.35 25.00
C GLN A 277 7.83 0.57 26.32
N ASP A 278 6.81 0.84 27.15
CA ASP A 278 6.63 0.27 28.48
C ASP A 278 5.89 -1.08 28.46
N ASP A 279 5.28 -1.46 27.34
CA ASP A 279 4.65 -2.78 27.19
C ASP A 279 5.70 -3.91 27.23
N ASP A 280 5.28 -5.13 27.56
CA ASP A 280 6.17 -6.29 27.64
C ASP A 280 6.88 -6.56 26.29
N MET A 281 8.14 -7.04 26.36
CA MET A 281 8.94 -7.42 25.19
C MET A 281 8.55 -8.77 24.59
N THR A 282 7.47 -9.37 25.09
CA THR A 282 6.86 -10.58 24.57
C THR A 282 5.38 -10.37 24.28
N LYS A 283 4.87 -11.07 23.27
CA LYS A 283 3.44 -11.16 22.97
C LYS A 283 2.94 -12.56 23.25
N VAL A 284 1.70 -12.67 23.73
CA VAL A 284 1.02 -13.97 23.83
C VAL A 284 0.36 -14.32 22.49
N LEU A 285 0.83 -15.40 21.85
CA LEU A 285 0.32 -15.91 20.58
C LEU A 285 -0.39 -17.26 20.77
N LYS A 286 -1.63 -17.38 20.27
CA LYS A 286 -2.35 -18.66 20.22
C LYS A 286 -1.79 -19.53 19.10
N CYS A 287 -1.46 -20.79 19.40
CA CYS A 287 -1.02 -21.73 18.37
C CYS A 287 -2.21 -22.09 17.45
N PRO A 288 -2.07 -22.04 16.11
CA PRO A 288 -3.13 -22.49 15.19
C PRO A 288 -3.46 -23.98 15.33
N PHE A 289 -2.49 -24.82 15.74
CA PHE A 289 -2.66 -26.28 15.79
C PHE A 289 -3.18 -26.82 17.13
N CYS A 290 -3.12 -26.06 18.21
CA CYS A 290 -3.53 -26.54 19.54
C CYS A 290 -3.96 -25.39 20.47
N PRO A 291 -4.62 -25.68 21.60
CA PRO A 291 -5.10 -24.64 22.52
C PRO A 291 -4.01 -23.85 23.27
N CYS A 292 -2.73 -24.21 23.10
CA CYS A 292 -1.60 -23.59 23.80
C CYS A 292 -1.43 -22.11 23.41
N LYS A 293 -1.10 -21.29 24.42
CA LYS A 293 -0.68 -19.90 24.27
C LYS A 293 0.83 -19.85 24.49
N ASN A 294 1.56 -19.26 23.55
CA ASN A 294 3.01 -19.14 23.62
C ASN A 294 3.40 -17.68 23.84
N GLU A 295 4.37 -17.45 24.71
CA GLU A 295 5.04 -16.16 24.82
C GLU A 295 6.13 -16.08 23.75
N VAL A 296 5.97 -15.13 22.82
CA VAL A 296 6.87 -14.92 21.69
C VAL A 296 7.55 -13.57 21.82
N PRO A 297 8.88 -13.45 21.65
CA PRO A 297 9.55 -12.17 21.72
C PRO A 297 9.10 -11.26 20.58
N TRP A 298 9.00 -9.95 20.83
CA TRP A 298 8.70 -8.96 19.81
C TRP A 298 9.79 -8.87 18.75
N THR A 299 11.06 -8.98 19.14
CA THR A 299 12.18 -9.02 18.21
C THR A 299 13.30 -9.92 18.72
N THR A 300 14.03 -10.53 17.79
CA THR A 300 15.29 -11.23 18.08
C THR A 300 16.52 -10.48 17.58
N CYS A 301 16.33 -9.27 17.05
CA CYS A 301 17.44 -8.44 16.57
C CYS A 301 18.17 -7.68 17.69
N GLY A 302 17.65 -7.69 18.93
CA GLY A 302 18.25 -6.96 20.04
C GLY A 302 19.53 -7.62 20.57
N MET A 303 20.55 -6.82 20.88
CA MET A 303 21.82 -7.27 21.47
C MET A 303 22.15 -6.50 22.75
N LYS A 304 22.73 -7.17 23.75
CA LYS A 304 23.22 -6.47 24.97
C LYS A 304 24.32 -5.47 24.58
N LYS A 305 24.43 -4.36 25.32
CA LYS A 305 25.34 -3.24 24.98
C LYS A 305 26.83 -3.64 24.90
N ASN A 306 27.28 -4.54 25.79
CA ASN A 306 28.69 -4.84 26.01
C ASN A 306 29.08 -6.28 25.61
N VAL A 307 28.44 -6.88 24.60
CA VAL A 307 28.82 -8.23 24.15
C VAL A 307 30.21 -8.16 23.50
N THR A 308 31.17 -8.88 24.07
CA THR A 308 32.56 -8.98 23.61
C THR A 308 32.72 -9.95 22.43
N ASP A 309 31.83 -10.94 22.33
CA ASP A 309 31.72 -11.85 21.20
C ASP A 309 30.71 -11.28 20.20
N ILE A 310 31.19 -10.68 19.10
CA ILE A 310 30.34 -10.02 18.12
C ILE A 310 29.57 -11.08 17.31
N GLU A 311 28.45 -11.56 17.84
CA GLU A 311 27.50 -12.36 17.07
C GLU A 311 26.65 -11.40 16.24
N PHE A 312 26.91 -11.33 14.94
CA PHE A 312 26.11 -10.50 14.03
C PHE A 312 24.75 -11.15 13.80
N THR A 313 23.69 -10.52 14.32
CA THR A 313 22.32 -11.04 14.21
C THR A 313 21.54 -10.45 13.04
N GLY A 314 22.09 -9.45 12.34
CA GLY A 314 21.35 -8.71 11.32
C GLY A 314 20.21 -7.87 11.91
N LEU A 315 19.35 -7.37 11.01
CA LEU A 315 18.11 -6.64 11.35
C LEU A 315 16.84 -7.36 10.87
N ILE A 316 17.01 -8.50 10.20
CA ILE A 316 15.94 -9.41 9.79
C ILE A 316 15.83 -10.58 10.78
N GLY A 317 15.10 -10.37 11.88
CA GLY A 317 14.88 -11.36 12.94
C GLY A 317 13.67 -12.27 12.74
N ASN A 318 13.38 -13.10 13.75
CA ASN A 318 12.29 -14.08 13.76
C ASN A 318 11.31 -13.91 14.95
N GLY A 319 11.39 -12.79 15.69
CA GLY A 319 10.38 -12.38 16.66
C GLY A 319 9.06 -12.03 15.99
N TYR A 320 8.00 -11.87 16.79
CA TYR A 320 6.65 -11.60 16.27
C TYR A 320 6.61 -10.31 15.44
N GLY A 321 7.30 -9.26 15.89
CA GLY A 321 7.50 -7.96 15.24
C GLY A 321 8.50 -7.95 14.08
N ASP A 322 9.20 -9.06 13.83
CA ASP A 322 10.25 -9.13 12.81
C ASP A 322 9.73 -9.67 11.47
N GLY A 323 10.52 -9.50 10.40
CA GLY A 323 10.15 -9.93 9.06
C GLY A 323 10.06 -11.42 8.82
N LYS A 324 10.86 -12.24 9.52
CA LYS A 324 10.89 -13.70 9.35
C LYS A 324 10.33 -14.45 10.56
N PHE A 325 9.25 -13.95 11.16
CA PHE A 325 8.63 -14.55 12.34
C PHE A 325 8.52 -16.09 12.22
N ASN A 326 9.14 -16.78 13.17
CA ASN A 326 9.05 -18.23 13.34
C ASN A 326 9.12 -18.55 14.84
N HIS A 327 8.20 -19.37 15.33
CA HIS A 327 8.17 -19.82 16.70
C HIS A 327 7.64 -21.25 16.83
N ARG A 328 8.40 -22.11 17.52
CA ARG A 328 8.00 -23.49 17.81
C ARG A 328 7.10 -23.54 19.05
N CYS A 329 5.88 -24.07 18.90
CA CYS A 329 4.94 -24.15 20.01
C CYS A 329 5.48 -25.06 21.13
N SER A 330 5.45 -24.57 22.37
CA SER A 330 5.91 -25.29 23.56
C SER A 330 5.12 -26.57 23.87
N SER A 331 3.85 -26.65 23.44
CA SER A 331 2.96 -27.78 23.73
C SER A 331 2.95 -28.83 22.62
N CYS A 332 2.66 -28.44 21.37
CA CYS A 332 2.50 -29.39 20.27
C CYS A 332 3.74 -29.54 19.38
N GLY A 333 4.79 -28.74 19.59
CA GLY A 333 6.03 -28.80 18.82
C GLY A 333 5.94 -28.28 17.37
N ASN A 334 4.75 -27.93 16.89
CA ASN A 334 4.56 -27.38 15.54
C ASN A 334 5.08 -25.94 15.44
N GLU A 335 5.59 -25.58 14.26
CA GLU A 335 6.07 -24.24 13.97
C GLU A 335 4.93 -23.28 13.63
N ASN A 336 5.03 -22.06 14.16
CA ASN A 336 4.14 -20.94 13.92
C ASN A 336 4.92 -19.89 13.13
N TYR A 337 4.38 -19.43 12.01
CA TYR A 337 5.04 -18.50 11.11
C TYR A 337 3.98 -17.68 10.36
N LYS A 338 4.37 -16.54 9.76
CA LYS A 338 3.41 -15.55 9.23
C LYS A 338 2.41 -16.10 8.23
N GLU A 339 2.88 -16.88 7.27
CA GLU A 339 2.05 -17.46 6.23
C GLU A 339 1.00 -18.42 6.81
N LEU A 340 1.34 -19.16 7.86
CA LEU A 340 0.39 -19.99 8.61
C LEU A 340 -0.63 -19.13 9.35
N LEU A 341 -0.22 -18.01 9.96
CA LEU A 341 -1.15 -17.12 10.66
C LEU A 341 -2.22 -16.56 9.70
N SER A 342 -1.87 -16.25 8.45
CA SER A 342 -2.84 -15.87 7.42
C SER A 342 -3.84 -16.99 7.08
N VAL A 343 -3.37 -18.24 6.98
CA VAL A 343 -4.27 -19.40 6.80
C VAL A 343 -5.14 -19.60 8.04
N SER A 344 -4.58 -19.42 9.24
CA SER A 344 -5.32 -19.52 10.51
C SER A 344 -6.40 -18.46 10.62
N LYS A 345 -6.16 -17.25 10.12
CA LYS A 345 -7.19 -16.20 10.00
C LYS A 345 -8.31 -16.66 9.06
N PHE A 346 -7.98 -17.18 7.88
CA PHE A 346 -8.96 -17.69 6.92
C PHE A 346 -9.83 -18.82 7.50
N VAL A 347 -9.21 -19.77 8.21
CA VAL A 347 -9.91 -20.89 8.87
C VAL A 347 -10.81 -20.36 9.99
N SER A 348 -10.34 -19.40 10.79
CA SER A 348 -11.14 -18.78 11.86
C SER A 348 -12.36 -18.05 11.29
N ASP A 349 -12.19 -17.21 10.28
CA ASP A 349 -13.29 -16.48 9.63
C ASP A 349 -14.27 -17.43 8.93
N SER A 350 -13.77 -18.50 8.31
CA SER A 350 -14.63 -19.56 7.73
C SER A 350 -15.40 -20.30 8.81
N SER A 351 -14.81 -20.53 9.99
CA SER A 351 -15.51 -21.16 11.12
C SER A 351 -16.66 -20.28 11.63
N LEU A 352 -16.44 -18.95 11.69
CA LEU A 352 -17.51 -17.99 12.02
C LEU A 352 -18.62 -17.98 10.98
N LEU A 353 -18.30 -18.06 9.68
CA LEU A 353 -19.29 -18.21 8.62
C LEU A 353 -20.11 -19.49 8.79
N LEU A 354 -19.45 -20.63 9.04
CA LEU A 354 -20.09 -21.94 9.10
C LEU A 354 -20.93 -22.15 10.36
N ALA A 355 -20.58 -21.49 11.47
CA ALA A 355 -21.23 -21.66 12.77
C ALA A 355 -22.22 -20.55 13.11
N GLN A 356 -21.94 -19.30 12.69
CA GLN A 356 -22.67 -18.10 13.10
C GLN A 356 -23.13 -17.24 11.92
N THR A 357 -22.97 -17.74 10.68
CA THR A 357 -23.33 -17.03 9.43
C THR A 357 -22.70 -15.64 9.30
N VAL A 358 -21.54 -15.41 9.94
CA VAL A 358 -20.77 -14.18 9.78
C VAL A 358 -20.14 -14.18 8.38
N PRO A 359 -20.43 -13.18 7.52
CA PRO A 359 -19.92 -13.15 6.16
C PRO A 359 -18.39 -13.03 6.14
N MET A 360 -17.76 -13.64 5.13
CA MET A 360 -16.31 -13.49 4.95
C MET A 360 -15.97 -12.03 4.62
N PRO A 361 -14.89 -11.48 5.20
CA PRO A 361 -14.29 -10.23 4.73
C PRO A 361 -14.15 -10.19 3.20
N GLY A 362 -14.34 -9.03 2.59
CA GLY A 362 -14.36 -8.85 1.13
C GLY A 362 -15.67 -9.21 0.42
N THR A 363 -16.66 -9.76 1.13
CA THR A 363 -17.99 -10.14 0.58
C THR A 363 -19.15 -9.25 1.06
N ILE A 364 -18.85 -8.21 1.86
CA ILE A 364 -19.85 -7.38 2.52
C ILE A 364 -20.26 -6.22 1.61
N LEU A 365 -19.29 -5.45 1.11
CA LEU A 365 -19.57 -4.31 0.23
C LEU A 365 -19.76 -4.72 -1.23
N ASP A 366 -20.74 -4.11 -1.91
CA ASP A 366 -20.88 -4.24 -3.36
C ASP A 366 -19.57 -3.84 -4.08
N PRO A 367 -18.97 -4.72 -4.91
CA PRO A 367 -17.66 -4.45 -5.49
C PRO A 367 -17.61 -3.22 -6.40
N GLY A 368 -18.69 -2.90 -7.11
CA GLY A 368 -18.75 -1.74 -8.00
C GLY A 368 -18.93 -0.42 -7.25
N SER A 369 -20.01 -0.33 -6.48
CA SER A 369 -20.39 0.89 -5.78
C SER A 369 -19.65 1.11 -4.45
N GLY A 370 -19.10 0.06 -3.84
CA GLY A 370 -18.50 0.14 -2.50
C GLY A 370 -19.52 0.37 -1.38
N ARG A 371 -20.81 0.14 -1.65
CA ARG A 371 -21.93 0.39 -0.71
C ARG A 371 -22.45 -0.92 -0.13
N PRO A 372 -23.02 -0.92 1.10
CA PRO A 372 -23.89 -2.00 1.52
C PRO A 372 -25.14 -1.98 0.63
N GLN A 373 -25.47 -3.12 0.03
CA GLN A 373 -26.71 -3.31 -0.73
C GLN A 373 -27.35 -4.61 -0.26
N VAL A 374 -28.66 -4.64 -0.05
CA VAL A 374 -29.38 -5.82 0.44
C VAL A 374 -29.11 -7.04 -0.45
N VAL A 375 -28.85 -8.19 0.17
CA VAL A 375 -28.75 -9.47 -0.52
C VAL A 375 -30.17 -9.94 -0.82
N PRO A 376 -30.54 -10.20 -2.09
CA PRO A 376 -31.88 -10.70 -2.41
C PRO A 376 -32.19 -12.01 -1.70
N GLU A 377 -33.45 -12.22 -1.30
CA GLU A 377 -33.90 -13.50 -0.75
C GLU A 377 -34.27 -14.52 -1.85
N GLY A 378 -34.46 -15.77 -1.43
CA GLY A 378 -34.88 -16.87 -2.30
C GLY A 378 -33.90 -17.17 -3.44
N SER A 379 -34.44 -17.55 -4.60
CA SER A 379 -33.66 -17.98 -5.77
C SER A 379 -32.74 -16.89 -6.35
N ALA A 380 -33.06 -15.62 -6.11
CA ALA A 380 -32.20 -14.50 -6.50
C ALA A 380 -30.94 -14.40 -5.61
N GLY A 381 -31.08 -14.66 -4.31
CA GLY A 381 -29.97 -14.73 -3.35
C GLY A 381 -29.02 -15.89 -3.63
N GLU A 382 -29.57 -17.04 -4.02
CA GLU A 382 -28.81 -18.23 -4.40
C GLU A 382 -27.91 -18.01 -5.61
N LYS A 383 -28.18 -17.00 -6.44
CA LYS A 383 -27.38 -16.64 -7.62
C LYS A 383 -26.63 -15.32 -7.45
N TYR A 384 -26.72 -14.73 -6.27
CA TYR A 384 -26.14 -13.42 -6.02
C TYR A 384 -24.61 -13.50 -5.99
N TYR A 385 -23.97 -12.77 -6.89
CA TYR A 385 -22.53 -12.92 -7.16
C TYR A 385 -21.64 -12.53 -5.98
N ARG A 386 -22.08 -11.56 -5.17
CA ARG A 386 -21.28 -11.05 -4.03
C ARG A 386 -21.12 -12.10 -2.93
N THR A 387 -22.16 -12.90 -2.67
CA THR A 387 -22.16 -13.96 -1.65
C THR A 387 -21.66 -15.30 -2.18
N PHE A 388 -21.26 -15.39 -3.45
CA PHE A 388 -20.69 -16.61 -4.03
C PHE A 388 -19.54 -17.20 -3.19
N PRO A 389 -18.55 -16.42 -2.68
CA PRO A 389 -17.50 -16.99 -1.85
C PRO A 389 -18.01 -17.62 -0.55
N ASN A 390 -19.01 -17.00 0.09
CA ASN A 390 -19.65 -17.54 1.31
C ASN A 390 -20.36 -18.86 1.00
N ARG A 391 -21.14 -18.92 -0.09
CA ARG A 391 -21.82 -20.15 -0.54
C ARG A 391 -20.83 -21.25 -0.90
N MET A 392 -19.77 -20.92 -1.63
CA MET A 392 -18.70 -21.85 -1.98
C MET A 392 -18.06 -22.48 -0.74
N ILE A 393 -17.78 -21.69 0.30
CA ILE A 393 -17.22 -22.22 1.56
C ILE A 393 -18.24 -23.10 2.28
N LYS A 394 -19.50 -22.66 2.39
CA LYS A 394 -20.56 -23.42 3.06
C LYS A 394 -20.86 -24.77 2.42
N MET A 395 -20.84 -24.83 1.08
CA MET A 395 -21.33 -25.98 0.31
C MET A 395 -20.22 -26.92 -0.14
N GLU A 396 -19.11 -26.39 -0.67
CA GLU A 396 -18.09 -27.19 -1.37
C GLU A 396 -16.77 -27.32 -0.60
N LEU A 397 -16.41 -26.32 0.22
CA LEU A 397 -15.12 -26.27 0.90
C LEU A 397 -15.21 -26.51 2.42
N ARG A 398 -16.41 -26.76 2.96
CA ARG A 398 -16.68 -26.84 4.41
C ARG A 398 -15.69 -27.75 5.13
N SER A 399 -15.59 -29.01 4.72
CA SER A 399 -14.65 -29.96 5.33
C SER A 399 -13.23 -29.52 5.06
N SER A 400 -12.83 -29.39 3.79
CA SER A 400 -11.45 -29.10 3.40
C SER A 400 -10.84 -27.90 4.12
N VAL A 401 -11.59 -26.83 4.34
CA VAL A 401 -11.13 -25.63 5.08
C VAL A 401 -10.88 -25.94 6.55
N LEU A 402 -11.81 -26.62 7.22
CA LEU A 402 -11.67 -27.02 8.62
C LEU A 402 -10.57 -28.08 8.82
N GLU A 403 -10.20 -28.81 7.76
CA GLU A 403 -9.12 -29.79 7.78
C GLU A 403 -7.73 -29.21 7.49
N LEU A 404 -7.63 -27.94 7.04
CA LEU A 404 -6.34 -27.31 6.71
C LEU A 404 -5.39 -27.27 7.90
N ILE A 405 -5.91 -27.00 9.10
CA ILE A 405 -5.13 -26.88 10.33
C ILE A 405 -5.64 -27.94 11.31
N ARG A 406 -4.97 -29.09 11.35
CA ARG A 406 -5.22 -30.16 12.31
C ARG A 406 -3.94 -30.49 13.08
N PRO A 407 -4.04 -30.91 14.36
CA PRO A 407 -2.94 -31.59 15.01
C PRO A 407 -2.60 -32.85 14.21
N PRO A 408 -1.31 -33.18 13.98
CA PRO A 408 -0.98 -34.45 13.34
C PRO A 408 -1.57 -35.61 14.14
N LEU A 409 -2.28 -36.52 13.45
CA LEU A 409 -2.72 -37.78 14.04
C LEU A 409 -1.48 -38.53 14.52
N GLN A 410 -1.52 -39.04 15.76
CA GLN A 410 -0.48 -39.96 16.26
C GLN A 410 -0.26 -41.06 15.21
N PRO A 411 1.00 -41.45 14.92
CA PRO A 411 1.27 -42.49 13.94
C PRO A 411 0.57 -43.78 14.37
N THR A 412 -0.41 -44.23 13.58
CA THR A 412 -0.92 -45.59 13.75
C THR A 412 0.07 -46.55 13.09
N GLU A 413 0.34 -47.70 13.72
CA GLU A 413 1.27 -48.74 13.24
C GLU A 413 1.04 -49.19 11.77
N LYS A 414 -0.15 -48.91 11.22
CA LYS A 414 -0.49 -49.16 9.80
C LYS A 414 0.22 -48.19 8.85
N GLY A 415 0.47 -46.94 9.25
CA GLY A 415 1.16 -45.92 8.45
C GLY A 415 2.67 -46.19 8.30
N GLU A 416 3.30 -46.75 9.33
CA GLU A 416 4.72 -47.14 9.29
C GLU A 416 4.96 -48.34 8.36
N LYS A 417 4.03 -49.31 8.36
CA LYS A 417 4.09 -50.44 7.42
C LYS A 417 3.93 -50.00 5.97
N ALA A 418 3.09 -48.99 5.69
CA ALA A 418 2.93 -48.41 4.35
C ALA A 418 4.20 -47.65 3.91
N LYS A 419 4.76 -46.79 4.78
CA LYS A 419 6.03 -46.09 4.50
C LYS A 419 7.22 -47.05 4.31
N SER A 420 7.26 -48.18 5.02
CA SER A 420 8.31 -49.19 4.84
C SER A 420 8.21 -49.93 3.50
N LYS A 421 6.98 -50.19 3.02
CA LYS A 421 6.74 -50.83 1.72
C LYS A 421 7.11 -49.91 0.56
N GLU A 422 6.87 -48.61 0.71
CA GLU A 422 7.22 -47.60 -0.29
C GLU A 422 8.74 -47.34 -0.35
N LYS A 423 9.42 -47.31 0.81
CA LYS A 423 10.89 -47.29 0.89
C LYS A 423 11.52 -48.55 0.26
N LYS A 424 10.94 -49.74 0.45
CA LYS A 424 11.40 -50.98 -0.22
C LYS A 424 11.19 -50.93 -1.74
N LYS A 425 10.11 -50.30 -2.22
CA LYS A 425 9.82 -50.15 -3.66
C LYS A 425 10.79 -49.19 -4.34
N LYS A 426 11.14 -48.06 -3.69
CA LYS A 426 12.16 -47.11 -4.16
C LYS A 426 13.59 -47.68 -4.10
N LYS A 427 13.93 -48.52 -3.12
CA LYS A 427 15.24 -49.18 -3.05
C LYS A 427 15.45 -50.20 -4.19
N LYS A 428 14.39 -50.92 -4.57
CA LYS A 428 14.43 -51.90 -5.68
C LYS A 428 14.50 -51.26 -7.07
N SER A 429 14.10 -49.99 -7.22
CA SER A 429 14.30 -49.22 -8.46
C SER A 429 15.69 -48.58 -8.56
N LYS A 430 16.39 -48.39 -7.42
CA LYS A 430 17.75 -47.81 -7.39
C LYS A 430 18.85 -48.85 -7.70
N GLU A 431 18.56 -50.15 -7.60
CA GLU A 431 19.49 -51.25 -7.98
C GLU A 431 19.57 -51.51 -9.50
N LYS A 432 18.85 -50.76 -10.34
CA LYS A 432 18.89 -50.87 -11.81
C LYS A 432 19.40 -49.63 -12.55
N GLY A 433 19.88 -48.62 -11.84
CA GLY A 433 20.46 -47.40 -12.41
C GLY A 433 21.87 -47.19 -11.86
N ARG A 434 22.81 -46.95 -12.77
CA ARG A 434 24.24 -46.74 -12.56
C ARG A 434 24.49 -45.58 -11.59
N GLU A 435 25.52 -45.75 -10.75
CA GLU A 435 25.98 -44.82 -9.70
C GLU A 435 26.31 -43.42 -10.26
N GLU A 436 25.61 -42.40 -9.75
CA GLU A 436 26.09 -41.03 -9.65
C GLU A 436 25.69 -40.52 -8.24
N ASP A 437 26.70 -40.06 -7.50
CA ASP A 437 26.59 -39.55 -6.14
C ASP A 437 25.96 -38.14 -6.15
N GLU A 438 24.65 -38.07 -5.96
CA GLU A 438 23.98 -36.84 -5.53
C GLU A 438 23.57 -36.99 -4.05
N GLU A 439 24.23 -36.20 -3.19
CA GLU A 439 23.79 -35.92 -1.82
C GLU A 439 22.42 -35.25 -1.88
N GLY A 440 21.36 -36.06 -1.74
CA GLY A 440 19.99 -35.56 -1.71
C GLY A 440 19.72 -34.80 -0.41
N GLU A 441 19.61 -33.48 -0.50
CA GLU A 441 18.97 -32.66 0.52
C GLU A 441 17.54 -33.20 0.76
N GLU A 442 17.25 -33.53 2.02
CA GLU A 442 15.93 -33.99 2.45
C GLU A 442 14.96 -32.79 2.36
N GLU A 443 14.20 -32.67 1.26
CA GLU A 443 13.23 -31.57 1.09
C GLU A 443 12.26 -31.51 2.27
N ASP A 444 12.34 -30.43 3.06
CA ASP A 444 11.40 -30.13 4.14
C ASP A 444 9.94 -30.19 3.65
N PRO A 445 9.01 -30.71 4.45
CA PRO A 445 7.60 -30.77 4.07
C PRO A 445 7.07 -29.37 3.73
N PRO A 446 6.24 -29.23 2.68
CA PRO A 446 5.82 -27.92 2.18
C PRO A 446 5.08 -27.12 3.26
N ARG A 447 5.60 -25.93 3.62
CA ARG A 447 4.99 -25.03 4.59
C ARG A 447 3.60 -24.57 4.13
N LEU A 448 2.58 -24.81 4.94
CA LEU A 448 1.20 -24.37 4.69
C LEU A 448 1.13 -22.84 4.57
N ASN A 449 0.49 -22.36 3.52
CA ASN A 449 0.31 -20.94 3.22
C ASN A 449 -0.95 -20.71 2.35
N MET A 450 -1.25 -19.46 2.01
CA MET A 450 -2.47 -19.11 1.26
C MET A 450 -2.55 -19.71 -0.15
N ASN A 451 -1.46 -20.26 -0.72
CA ASN A 451 -1.54 -21.05 -1.96
C ASN A 451 -2.37 -22.32 -1.79
N ALA A 452 -2.38 -22.94 -0.61
CA ALA A 452 -3.25 -24.11 -0.36
C ALA A 452 -4.74 -23.71 -0.47
N VAL A 453 -5.12 -22.58 0.12
CA VAL A 453 -6.48 -22.02 0.02
C VAL A 453 -6.82 -21.64 -1.42
N ARG A 454 -5.88 -20.97 -2.10
CA ARG A 454 -5.97 -20.62 -3.52
C ARG A 454 -6.27 -21.84 -4.38
N ASP A 455 -5.52 -22.92 -4.19
CA ASP A 455 -5.63 -24.13 -5.00
C ASP A 455 -6.96 -24.86 -4.73
N MET A 456 -7.44 -24.90 -3.49
CA MET A 456 -8.78 -25.40 -3.19
C MET A 456 -9.88 -24.61 -3.90
N ILE A 457 -9.81 -23.28 -3.88
CA ILE A 457 -10.77 -22.41 -4.56
C ILE A 457 -10.68 -22.61 -6.08
N GLN A 458 -9.47 -22.61 -6.63
CA GLN A 458 -9.22 -22.84 -8.06
C GLN A 458 -9.81 -24.18 -8.52
N ASN A 459 -9.60 -25.26 -7.77
CA ASN A 459 -10.15 -26.58 -8.05
C ASN A 459 -11.69 -26.60 -8.03
N THR A 460 -12.30 -25.78 -7.17
CA THR A 460 -13.75 -25.63 -7.12
C THR A 460 -14.28 -24.83 -8.31
N ILE A 461 -13.69 -23.67 -8.63
CA ILE A 461 -14.21 -22.78 -9.69
C ILE A 461 -13.81 -23.18 -11.12
N THR A 462 -12.97 -24.19 -11.28
CA THR A 462 -12.70 -24.84 -12.57
C THR A 462 -13.61 -26.03 -12.82
N ASN A 463 -14.31 -26.51 -11.79
CA ASN A 463 -15.23 -27.63 -11.89
C ASN A 463 -16.67 -27.14 -12.12
N VAL A 464 -17.13 -27.24 -13.37
CA VAL A 464 -18.48 -26.83 -13.81
C VAL A 464 -19.59 -27.42 -12.93
N LYS A 465 -19.47 -28.67 -12.47
CA LYS A 465 -20.49 -29.32 -11.63
C LYS A 465 -20.60 -28.63 -10.26
N LYS A 466 -19.45 -28.29 -9.66
CA LYS A 466 -19.42 -27.59 -8.37
C LYS A 466 -19.96 -26.17 -8.48
N ILE A 467 -19.62 -25.44 -9.55
CA ILE A 467 -20.15 -24.09 -9.77
C ILE A 467 -21.68 -24.13 -9.91
N ARG A 468 -22.21 -25.06 -10.70
CA ARG A 468 -23.67 -25.24 -10.82
C ARG A 468 -24.34 -25.61 -9.49
N SER A 469 -23.69 -26.46 -8.70
CA SER A 469 -24.17 -26.81 -7.36
C SER A 469 -24.23 -25.58 -6.44
N ILE A 470 -23.20 -24.72 -6.49
CA ILE A 470 -23.15 -23.49 -5.68
C ILE A 470 -24.25 -22.51 -6.09
N ASP A 471 -24.50 -22.34 -7.40
CA ASP A 471 -25.51 -21.40 -7.94
C ASP A 471 -26.93 -21.99 -8.06
N SER A 472 -27.19 -23.15 -7.46
CA SER A 472 -28.48 -23.85 -7.52
C SER A 472 -29.01 -24.04 -8.96
N GLU A 473 -28.12 -24.29 -9.93
CA GLU A 473 -28.50 -24.46 -11.34
C GLU A 473 -28.73 -25.93 -11.71
N THR A 474 -29.94 -26.24 -12.19
CA THR A 474 -30.38 -27.60 -12.56
C THR A 474 -30.32 -27.89 -14.07
N GLY A 475 -29.90 -26.94 -14.91
CA GLY A 475 -29.92 -27.05 -16.38
C GLY A 475 -28.75 -27.88 -16.98
N LEU A 476 -29.06 -28.68 -18.00
CA LEU A 476 -28.10 -29.62 -18.63
C LEU A 476 -27.14 -28.98 -19.67
N PHE A 477 -27.47 -27.83 -20.29
CA PHE A 477 -26.87 -27.44 -21.60
C PHE A 477 -26.20 -26.05 -21.73
N ARG A 478 -25.73 -25.38 -20.66
CA ARG A 478 -24.88 -24.17 -20.81
C ARG A 478 -23.43 -24.40 -20.40
N ARG A 479 -22.48 -23.87 -21.18
CA ARG A 479 -21.09 -23.66 -20.73
C ARG A 479 -21.15 -22.77 -19.48
N HIS A 480 -21.02 -23.34 -18.29
CA HIS A 480 -21.14 -22.59 -17.03
C HIS A 480 -19.75 -22.24 -16.53
N GLN A 481 -19.31 -21.03 -16.84
CA GLN A 481 -18.13 -20.42 -16.23
C GLN A 481 -18.58 -19.52 -15.08
N ILE A 482 -17.71 -19.32 -14.09
CA ILE A 482 -17.98 -18.38 -13.00
C ILE A 482 -18.27 -16.99 -13.55
N HIS A 483 -19.32 -16.35 -13.04
CA HIS A 483 -19.64 -14.97 -13.42
C HIS A 483 -18.51 -14.01 -12.99
N THR A 484 -18.20 -13.02 -13.82
CA THR A 484 -17.09 -12.07 -13.57
C THR A 484 -17.19 -11.41 -12.19
N TRP A 485 -18.39 -10.98 -11.76
CA TRP A 485 -18.61 -10.41 -10.43
C TRP A 485 -18.39 -11.39 -9.26
N ALA A 486 -18.66 -12.68 -9.47
CA ALA A 486 -18.35 -13.71 -8.48
C ALA A 486 -16.82 -13.90 -8.39
N GLY A 487 -16.13 -13.90 -9.54
CA GLY A 487 -14.67 -13.90 -9.61
C GLY A 487 -14.03 -12.67 -8.92
N ILE A 488 -14.61 -11.47 -9.10
CA ILE A 488 -14.19 -10.26 -8.38
C ILE A 488 -14.37 -10.42 -6.86
N SER A 489 -15.50 -10.96 -6.42
CA SER A 489 -15.81 -11.17 -5.01
C SER A 489 -14.85 -12.18 -4.36
N ILE A 490 -14.48 -13.24 -5.07
CA ILE A 490 -13.42 -14.18 -4.63
C ILE A 490 -12.09 -13.45 -4.43
N ARG A 491 -11.66 -12.63 -5.41
CA ARG A 491 -10.40 -11.88 -5.31
C ARG A 491 -10.40 -10.90 -4.14
N LYS A 492 -11.51 -10.18 -3.93
CA LYS A 492 -11.69 -9.27 -2.79
C LYS A 492 -11.66 -10.00 -1.45
N MET A 493 -12.27 -11.18 -1.35
CA MET A 493 -12.19 -12.01 -0.14
C MET A 493 -10.75 -12.45 0.11
N MET A 494 -10.09 -13.00 -0.91
CA MET A 494 -8.73 -13.53 -0.79
C MET A 494 -7.70 -12.45 -0.43
N SER A 495 -7.88 -11.21 -0.90
CA SER A 495 -6.98 -10.11 -0.55
C SER A 495 -6.97 -9.77 0.95
N ARG A 496 -8.00 -10.17 1.70
CA ARG A 496 -8.08 -9.95 3.16
C ARG A 496 -7.21 -10.90 3.98
N TYR A 497 -6.67 -11.94 3.34
CA TYR A 497 -5.86 -12.98 3.96
C TYR A 497 -4.48 -13.07 3.31
N TRP A 498 -4.39 -12.69 2.03
CA TRP A 498 -3.11 -12.68 1.34
C TRP A 498 -2.22 -11.64 1.97
N GLN A 499 -1.14 -12.09 2.59
CA GLN A 499 -0.21 -11.18 3.24
C GLN A 499 -0.90 -10.30 4.29
N ASN A 500 -1.83 -10.89 5.04
CA ASN A 500 -2.47 -10.25 6.17
C ASN A 500 -2.95 -11.32 7.13
N PHE A 501 -2.50 -11.26 8.39
CA PHE A 501 -2.96 -12.13 9.46
C PHE A 501 -3.66 -11.36 10.59
N SER A 502 -3.69 -10.02 10.51
CA SER A 502 -4.45 -9.18 11.45
C SER A 502 -5.95 -9.34 11.21
N PRO A 503 -6.83 -9.03 12.18
CA PRO A 503 -8.28 -9.13 12.00
C PRO A 503 -8.85 -8.11 11.00
N PHE A 504 -8.07 -7.11 10.60
CA PHE A 504 -8.49 -6.03 9.71
C PHE A 504 -8.44 -6.43 8.24
N ALA A 505 -9.23 -5.75 7.41
CA ALA A 505 -9.27 -5.94 5.97
C ALA A 505 -7.99 -5.46 5.24
N LEU A 506 -7.10 -4.76 5.96
CA LEU A 506 -5.88 -4.11 5.49
C LEU A 506 -4.67 -4.52 6.34
N ASP A 507 -3.49 -4.68 5.72
CA ASP A 507 -2.22 -4.73 6.47
C ASP A 507 -1.87 -3.34 6.98
N LEU A 508 -2.32 -3.04 8.21
CA LEU A 508 -2.15 -1.74 8.85
C LEU A 508 -0.68 -1.38 9.08
N CYS A 509 0.21 -2.35 9.32
CA CYS A 509 1.63 -2.05 9.49
C CYS A 509 2.22 -1.51 8.19
N ALA A 510 2.03 -2.24 7.09
CA ALA A 510 2.54 -1.79 5.79
C ALA A 510 1.89 -0.47 5.35
N ALA A 511 0.60 -0.27 5.66
CA ALA A 511 -0.09 0.98 5.37
C ALA A 511 0.50 2.17 6.15
N VAL A 512 0.78 2.02 7.45
CA VAL A 512 1.40 3.07 8.27
C VAL A 512 2.79 3.43 7.76
N MET A 513 3.59 2.43 7.37
CA MET A 513 4.92 2.69 6.78
C MET A 513 4.81 3.56 5.53
N ARG A 514 3.86 3.26 4.62
CA ARG A 514 3.60 4.09 3.42
C ARG A 514 3.07 5.48 3.78
N GLN A 515 2.13 5.58 4.72
CA GLN A 515 1.62 6.88 5.19
C GLN A 515 2.73 7.73 5.84
N GLY A 516 3.74 7.11 6.45
CA GLY A 516 4.92 7.80 6.96
C GLY A 516 5.67 8.63 5.90
N VAL A 517 5.63 8.23 4.62
CA VAL A 517 6.22 8.99 3.51
C VAL A 517 5.42 10.26 3.21
N PHE A 518 4.09 10.20 3.35
CA PHE A 518 3.23 11.36 3.22
C PHE A 518 3.46 12.34 4.38
N ILE A 519 3.43 11.83 5.63
CA ILE A 519 3.66 12.61 6.84
C ILE A 519 4.99 13.36 6.77
N ASP A 520 6.07 12.67 6.44
CA ASP A 520 7.41 13.26 6.34
C ASP A 520 7.44 14.45 5.37
N LYS A 521 6.83 14.31 4.18
CA LYS A 521 6.72 15.41 3.21
C LYS A 521 5.88 16.56 3.71
N MET A 522 4.74 16.29 4.35
CA MET A 522 3.85 17.33 4.85
C MET A 522 4.53 18.18 5.92
N VAL A 523 5.28 17.53 6.82
CA VAL A 523 6.07 18.19 7.86
C VAL A 523 7.24 18.96 7.26
N ASN A 524 7.97 18.40 6.29
CA ASN A 524 9.11 19.06 5.65
C ASN A 524 8.72 20.27 4.78
N ILE A 525 7.52 20.26 4.18
CA ILE A 525 6.96 21.42 3.48
C ILE A 525 6.59 22.53 4.48
N ASP A 526 6.20 22.14 5.69
CA ASP A 526 6.00 23.01 6.84
C ASP A 526 4.92 24.11 6.65
N TRP A 527 3.79 23.75 6.01
CA TRP A 527 2.68 24.70 5.84
C TRP A 527 2.07 25.20 7.14
N LEU A 528 2.23 24.45 8.24
CA LEU A 528 1.64 24.80 9.53
C LEU A 528 2.23 26.10 10.09
N HIS A 529 3.53 26.33 9.90
CA HIS A 529 4.23 27.56 10.34
C HIS A 529 4.27 28.65 9.26
N SER A 530 3.56 28.47 8.13
CA SER A 530 3.48 29.49 7.10
C SER A 530 2.62 30.68 7.57
N PRO A 531 3.03 31.94 7.35
CA PRO A 531 2.18 33.11 7.62
C PRO A 531 0.92 33.14 6.74
N THR A 532 0.85 32.29 5.71
CA THR A 532 -0.31 32.14 4.81
C THR A 532 -0.96 30.76 4.94
N ALA A 533 -0.78 30.06 6.07
CA ALA A 533 -1.27 28.70 6.29
C ALA A 533 -2.77 28.58 5.98
N ARG A 534 -3.60 29.51 6.51
CA ARG A 534 -5.05 29.52 6.29
C ARG A 534 -5.41 29.72 4.82
N ASP A 535 -4.79 30.68 4.15
CA ASP A 535 -5.00 30.91 2.70
C ASP A 535 -4.56 29.69 1.87
N THR A 536 -3.50 29.01 2.29
CA THR A 536 -3.04 27.75 1.68
C THR A 536 -4.09 26.65 1.83
N MET A 537 -4.71 26.53 3.01
CA MET A 537 -5.83 25.60 3.23
C MET A 537 -7.04 25.96 2.34
N THR A 538 -7.39 27.24 2.23
CA THR A 538 -8.49 27.68 1.36
C THR A 538 -8.22 27.30 -0.12
N ARG A 539 -7.00 27.54 -0.62
CA ARG A 539 -6.62 27.18 -1.99
C ARG A 539 -6.66 25.68 -2.24
N LEU A 540 -6.15 24.85 -1.32
CA LEU A 540 -6.14 23.39 -1.51
C LEU A 540 -7.55 22.78 -1.43
N ILE A 541 -8.47 23.35 -0.64
CA ILE A 541 -9.87 22.92 -0.60
C ILE A 541 -10.52 23.12 -1.97
N VAL A 542 -10.29 24.28 -2.60
CA VAL A 542 -10.77 24.54 -3.98
C VAL A 542 -10.16 23.55 -4.98
N LYS A 543 -8.85 23.23 -4.87
CA LYS A 543 -8.21 22.22 -5.73
C LYS A 543 -8.79 20.82 -5.51
N TYR A 544 -9.12 20.46 -4.27
CA TYR A 544 -9.79 19.20 -3.93
C TYR A 544 -11.20 19.10 -4.54
N GLU A 545 -12.02 20.16 -4.46
CA GLU A 545 -13.34 20.16 -5.09
C GLU A 545 -13.25 19.94 -6.60
N ARG A 546 -12.30 20.63 -7.25
CA ARG A 546 -11.98 20.46 -8.68
C ARG A 546 -11.50 19.05 -9.00
N PHE A 547 -10.69 18.45 -8.13
CA PHE A 547 -10.24 17.07 -8.24
C PHE A 547 -11.40 16.07 -8.20
N ILE A 548 -12.38 16.26 -7.31
CA ILE A 548 -13.60 15.45 -7.26
C ILE A 548 -14.45 15.63 -8.53
N GLN A 549 -14.54 16.85 -9.08
CA GLN A 549 -15.23 17.07 -10.35
C GLN A 549 -14.57 16.34 -11.52
N ILE A 550 -13.23 16.23 -11.54
CA ILE A 550 -12.51 15.41 -12.53
C ILE A 550 -12.90 13.94 -12.38
N MET A 551 -12.89 13.40 -11.16
CA MET A 551 -13.32 12.02 -10.89
C MET A 551 -14.77 11.76 -11.34
N GLN A 552 -15.66 12.73 -11.10
CA GLN A 552 -17.06 12.65 -11.49
C GLN A 552 -17.25 12.62 -13.01
N LYS A 553 -16.53 13.48 -13.76
CA LYS A 553 -16.61 13.52 -15.23
C LYS A 553 -15.88 12.35 -15.91
N HIS A 554 -14.99 11.68 -15.20
CA HIS A 554 -14.15 10.60 -15.75
C HIS A 554 -14.15 9.36 -14.84
N PRO A 555 -15.31 8.71 -14.61
CA PRO A 555 -15.45 7.60 -13.66
C PRO A 555 -14.74 6.30 -14.06
N GLY A 556 -14.03 6.26 -15.19
CA GLY A 556 -13.21 5.15 -15.65
C GLY A 556 -11.70 5.45 -15.65
N LYS A 557 -11.28 6.60 -15.10
CA LYS A 557 -9.90 7.07 -15.12
C LYS A 557 -9.36 7.19 -13.71
N VAL A 558 -8.11 6.77 -13.51
CA VAL A 558 -7.42 6.99 -12.24
C VAL A 558 -6.94 8.42 -12.19
N VAL A 559 -7.38 9.14 -11.17
CA VAL A 559 -7.04 10.54 -10.92
C VAL A 559 -6.03 10.58 -9.77
N VAL A 560 -4.91 11.28 -9.95
CA VAL A 560 -3.77 11.26 -9.00
C VAL A 560 -3.65 12.61 -8.30
N PRO A 561 -3.71 12.68 -6.96
CA PRO A 561 -3.62 13.92 -6.22
C PRO A 561 -2.19 14.49 -6.17
N THR A 562 -2.08 15.81 -6.14
CA THR A 562 -0.91 16.51 -5.57
C THR A 562 -0.99 16.51 -4.03
N LEU A 563 0.11 16.77 -3.31
CA LEU A 563 0.18 16.69 -1.84
C LEU A 563 -0.86 17.60 -1.14
N ASP A 564 -1.12 18.79 -1.69
CA ASP A 564 -2.16 19.72 -1.21
C ASP A 564 -3.58 19.16 -1.35
N VAL A 565 -3.91 18.60 -2.52
CA VAL A 565 -5.17 17.92 -2.79
C VAL A 565 -5.33 16.69 -1.90
N ASP A 566 -4.24 15.95 -1.69
CA ASP A 566 -4.25 14.73 -0.90
C ASP A 566 -4.44 15.02 0.59
N LEU A 567 -3.85 16.09 1.13
CA LEU A 567 -4.13 16.57 2.48
C LEU A 567 -5.63 16.84 2.68
N ALA A 568 -6.27 17.58 1.77
CA ALA A 568 -7.71 17.82 1.83
C ALA A 568 -8.51 16.51 1.72
N TRP A 569 -8.10 15.61 0.83
CA TRP A 569 -8.79 14.34 0.62
C TRP A 569 -8.70 13.44 1.86
N HIS A 570 -7.51 13.29 2.45
CA HIS A 570 -7.31 12.57 3.71
C HIS A 570 -8.11 13.20 4.83
N THR A 571 -8.09 14.54 4.96
CA THR A 571 -8.90 15.26 5.96
C THR A 571 -10.39 14.93 5.85
N HIS A 572 -10.91 14.83 4.63
CA HIS A 572 -12.30 14.44 4.38
C HIS A 572 -12.55 12.97 4.77
N GLN A 573 -11.66 12.05 4.40
CA GLN A 573 -11.77 10.62 4.75
C GLN A 573 -11.79 10.39 6.26
N LEU A 574 -11.09 11.23 7.04
CA LEU A 574 -11.09 11.22 8.51
C LEU A 574 -12.43 11.69 9.12
N THR A 575 -13.43 12.02 8.29
CA THR A 575 -14.85 12.15 8.64
C THR A 575 -15.68 11.13 7.84
N PRO A 576 -15.59 9.81 8.16
CA PRO A 576 -15.94 8.72 7.24
C PRO A 576 -17.39 8.74 6.75
N SER A 577 -18.35 8.98 7.66
CA SER A 577 -19.77 9.08 7.30
C SER A 577 -20.05 10.25 6.35
N HIS A 578 -19.43 11.41 6.57
CA HIS A 578 -19.59 12.55 5.67
C HIS A 578 -18.97 12.26 4.29
N TYR A 579 -17.74 11.73 4.27
CA TYR A 579 -17.07 11.34 3.03
C TYR A 579 -17.87 10.31 2.22
N TYR A 580 -18.49 9.34 2.90
CA TYR A 580 -19.40 8.38 2.28
C TYR A 580 -20.58 9.09 1.59
N TYR A 581 -21.33 9.96 2.27
CA TYR A 581 -22.46 10.67 1.64
C TYR A 581 -22.02 11.57 0.51
N TYR A 582 -20.95 12.32 0.70
CA TYR A 582 -20.43 13.24 -0.30
C TYR A 582 -20.07 12.48 -1.59
N THR A 583 -19.33 11.38 -1.48
CA THR A 583 -18.89 10.61 -2.65
C THR A 583 -20.04 9.84 -3.29
N VAL A 584 -20.91 9.20 -2.49
CA VAL A 584 -22.09 8.49 -3.00
C VAL A 584 -23.06 9.44 -3.70
N SER A 585 -23.31 10.63 -3.16
CA SER A 585 -24.20 11.61 -3.80
C SER A 585 -23.63 12.20 -5.08
N LYS A 586 -22.32 12.48 -5.12
CA LYS A 586 -21.67 13.08 -6.30
C LYS A 586 -21.37 12.07 -7.40
N MET A 587 -21.05 10.82 -7.05
CA MET A 587 -20.47 9.84 -7.98
C MET A 587 -21.26 8.51 -8.04
N GLY A 588 -22.33 8.35 -7.27
CA GLY A 588 -23.12 7.11 -7.20
C GLY A 588 -22.42 5.94 -6.50
N ARG A 589 -21.17 6.15 -6.05
CA ARG A 589 -20.32 5.13 -5.42
C ARG A 589 -19.51 5.74 -4.29
N PHE A 590 -19.22 4.92 -3.29
CA PHE A 590 -18.28 5.26 -2.24
C PHE A 590 -16.86 5.20 -2.81
N VAL A 591 -16.21 6.36 -2.96
CA VAL A 591 -14.86 6.40 -3.54
C VAL A 591 -13.85 5.85 -2.55
N ASP A 592 -12.96 4.99 -3.06
CA ASP A 592 -11.88 4.43 -2.26
C ASP A 592 -10.59 5.25 -2.42
N HIS A 593 -9.70 5.08 -1.46
CA HIS A 593 -8.32 5.57 -1.49
C HIS A 593 -7.39 4.37 -1.52
N ASP A 594 -6.89 4.06 -2.72
CA ASP A 594 -6.04 2.90 -2.99
C ASP A 594 -4.67 3.14 -2.36
N ASP A 595 -4.33 2.32 -1.38
CA ASP A 595 -3.09 2.41 -0.61
C ASP A 595 -1.88 1.85 -1.38
N LYS A 596 -2.09 1.24 -2.55
CA LYS A 596 -1.05 0.55 -3.33
C LYS A 596 -1.26 0.72 -4.84
N ILE A 597 -0.55 1.67 -5.42
CA ILE A 597 -0.57 1.95 -6.87
C ILE A 597 0.80 1.60 -7.47
N ASP A 598 0.79 0.82 -8.55
CA ASP A 598 1.99 0.58 -9.36
C ASP A 598 2.61 1.91 -9.81
N GLU A 599 3.91 2.08 -9.59
CA GLU A 599 4.62 3.34 -9.82
C GLU A 599 4.51 3.86 -11.27
N ASP A 600 4.64 2.97 -12.25
CA ASP A 600 4.61 3.32 -13.68
C ASP A 600 3.19 3.75 -14.09
N LYS A 601 2.18 3.14 -13.47
CA LYS A 601 0.78 3.57 -13.60
C LYS A 601 0.55 4.93 -12.93
N LEU A 602 1.09 5.17 -11.75
CA LEU A 602 0.92 6.43 -11.01
C LEU A 602 1.42 7.63 -11.82
N SER A 603 2.65 7.56 -12.34
CA SER A 603 3.24 8.66 -13.14
C SER A 603 2.41 9.00 -14.38
N ARG A 604 1.89 7.99 -15.10
CA ARG A 604 1.06 8.21 -16.31
C ARG A 604 -0.31 8.80 -15.96
N CYS A 605 -0.90 8.35 -14.86
CA CYS A 605 -2.18 8.88 -14.38
C CYS A 605 -2.03 10.31 -13.86
N PHE A 606 -0.88 10.68 -13.29
CA PHE A 606 -0.57 12.06 -12.89
C PHE A 606 -0.42 13.00 -14.09
N GLU A 607 0.27 12.58 -15.15
CA GLU A 607 0.33 13.34 -16.41
C GLU A 607 -1.08 13.62 -16.95
N TRP A 608 -1.91 12.58 -17.03
CA TRP A 608 -3.30 12.71 -17.49
C TRP A 608 -4.13 13.64 -16.59
N THR A 609 -3.97 13.53 -15.27
CA THR A 609 -4.69 14.36 -14.29
C THR A 609 -4.28 15.83 -14.44
N THR A 610 -2.98 16.10 -14.54
CA THR A 610 -2.43 17.45 -14.72
C THR A 610 -3.01 18.12 -15.97
N LYS A 611 -3.01 17.40 -17.10
CA LYS A 611 -3.60 17.88 -18.35
C LYS A 611 -5.09 18.17 -18.19
N ARG A 612 -5.84 17.21 -17.64
CA ARG A 612 -7.30 17.32 -17.49
C ARG A 612 -7.69 18.49 -16.58
N TYR A 613 -6.94 18.71 -15.51
CA TYR A 613 -7.16 19.84 -14.60
C TYR A 613 -6.95 21.18 -15.32
N GLN A 614 -5.87 21.32 -16.09
CA GLN A 614 -5.61 22.53 -16.89
C GLN A 614 -6.72 22.77 -17.91
N ASP A 615 -7.11 21.74 -18.66
CA ASP A 615 -8.17 21.82 -19.68
C ASP A 615 -9.53 22.23 -19.07
N MET A 616 -9.85 21.76 -17.86
CA MET A 616 -11.14 21.99 -17.22
C MET A 616 -11.23 23.31 -16.46
N PHE A 617 -10.13 23.79 -15.88
CA PHE A 617 -10.15 24.88 -14.92
C PHE A 617 -9.26 26.08 -15.29
N GLY A 618 -8.50 26.00 -16.38
CA GLY A 618 -7.63 27.08 -16.81
C GLY A 618 -6.59 27.45 -15.76
N ALA A 619 -6.10 26.48 -14.98
CA ALA A 619 -5.16 26.68 -13.89
C ALA A 619 -4.13 25.54 -13.86
N VAL A 620 -2.91 25.84 -13.41
CA VAL A 620 -1.87 24.82 -13.24
C VAL A 620 -2.25 23.89 -12.09
N TYR A 621 -2.04 22.59 -12.28
CA TYR A 621 -2.36 21.59 -11.26
C TYR A 621 -1.26 21.48 -10.19
N SER A 622 -0.01 21.25 -10.63
CA SER A 622 1.17 21.20 -9.77
C SER A 622 2.00 22.47 -9.89
N GLU A 623 2.14 23.18 -8.77
CA GLU A 623 2.93 24.39 -8.62
C GLU A 623 4.41 24.09 -8.33
N CYS A 624 4.77 22.82 -8.06
CA CYS A 624 6.16 22.41 -7.88
C CYS A 624 7.02 22.67 -9.13
N THR A 625 8.19 23.25 -8.93
CA THR A 625 9.14 23.64 -9.99
C THR A 625 10.27 22.63 -10.19
N CYS A 626 10.22 21.44 -9.58
CA CYS A 626 11.21 20.37 -9.79
C CYS A 626 11.27 19.90 -11.26
N TRP A 627 12.37 19.23 -11.63
CA TRP A 627 12.59 18.79 -13.01
C TRP A 627 11.44 17.91 -13.54
N TYR A 628 10.89 17.03 -12.71
CA TYR A 628 9.83 16.11 -13.11
C TYR A 628 8.52 16.87 -13.37
N CYS A 629 8.10 17.74 -12.45
CA CYS A 629 6.90 18.57 -12.64
C CYS A 629 7.02 19.50 -13.83
N GLU A 630 8.17 20.15 -14.00
CA GLU A 630 8.41 21.04 -15.13
C GLU A 630 8.37 20.28 -16.45
N THR A 631 8.95 19.07 -16.49
CA THR A 631 8.90 18.19 -17.65
C THR A 631 7.46 17.79 -17.99
N ILE A 632 6.67 17.34 -17.02
CA ILE A 632 5.26 16.97 -17.21
C ILE A 632 4.43 18.18 -17.65
N ARG A 633 4.62 19.35 -17.03
CA ARG A 633 3.88 20.58 -17.41
C ARG A 633 4.25 21.02 -18.83
N SER A 634 5.53 20.94 -19.18
CA SER A 634 6.03 21.30 -20.50
C SER A 634 5.59 20.33 -21.59
N SER A 635 5.49 19.02 -21.30
CA SER A 635 5.04 18.03 -22.30
C SER A 635 3.61 18.29 -22.80
N GLN A 636 2.79 19.01 -22.01
CA GLN A 636 1.41 19.38 -22.39
C GLN A 636 1.32 20.58 -23.35
N ILE A 637 2.44 21.23 -23.68
CA ILE A 637 2.47 22.35 -24.64
C ILE A 637 2.52 21.79 -26.06
N SER A 638 1.41 21.95 -26.80
CA SER A 638 1.36 21.59 -28.22
C SER A 638 2.38 22.39 -29.02
N GLY A 639 3.24 21.71 -29.79
CA GLY A 639 4.25 22.34 -30.63
C GLY A 639 3.64 23.28 -31.68
N LEU A 640 2.60 22.84 -32.39
CA LEU A 640 1.90 23.64 -33.41
C LEU A 640 1.08 24.77 -32.78
N GLY A 641 0.45 24.54 -31.62
CA GLY A 641 -0.30 25.57 -30.91
C GLY A 641 0.58 26.65 -30.29
N SER A 642 1.79 26.30 -29.83
CA SER A 642 2.77 27.25 -29.30
C SER A 642 3.35 28.14 -30.39
N LEU A 643 3.62 27.60 -31.59
CA LEU A 643 4.13 28.34 -32.73
C LEU A 643 3.12 29.37 -33.27
N LEU A 644 1.82 29.14 -33.07
CA LEU A 644 0.75 30.04 -33.49
C LEU A 644 0.25 30.96 -32.35
N GLY A 645 0.83 30.89 -31.16
CA GLY A 645 0.37 31.66 -29.98
C GLY A 645 -1.00 31.22 -29.43
N LEU A 646 -1.52 30.07 -29.86
CA LEU A 646 -2.86 29.55 -29.56
C LEU A 646 -2.88 28.49 -28.44
N SER A 647 -1.73 28.06 -27.93
CA SER A 647 -1.68 27.06 -26.86
C SER A 647 -2.10 27.66 -25.51
N SER A 648 -3.29 27.28 -25.04
CA SER A 648 -3.78 27.57 -23.68
C SER A 648 -2.76 27.15 -22.62
N ASN A 649 -2.21 25.93 -22.72
CA ASN A 649 -1.24 25.40 -21.77
C ASN A 649 0.08 26.19 -21.76
N SER A 650 0.52 26.73 -22.90
CA SER A 650 1.69 27.63 -22.94
C SER A 650 1.42 28.92 -22.17
N ARG A 651 0.24 29.53 -22.36
CA ARG A 651 -0.14 30.76 -21.67
C ARG A 651 -0.27 30.54 -20.16
N LEU A 652 -0.87 29.42 -19.74
CA LEU A 652 -1.01 29.07 -18.32
C LEU A 652 0.34 28.82 -17.65
N SER A 653 1.23 28.08 -18.31
CA SER A 653 2.60 27.86 -17.79
C SER A 653 3.36 29.19 -17.68
N GLU A 654 3.25 30.07 -18.67
CA GLU A 654 3.88 31.40 -18.62
C GLU A 654 3.31 32.30 -17.54
N ALA A 655 1.97 32.32 -17.38
CA ALA A 655 1.32 33.07 -16.33
C ALA A 655 1.75 32.59 -14.93
N PHE A 656 1.83 31.27 -14.73
CA PHE A 656 2.36 30.68 -13.50
C PHE A 656 3.80 31.15 -13.24
N HIS A 657 4.70 30.99 -14.20
CA HIS A 657 6.10 31.39 -14.04
C HIS A 657 6.33 32.91 -13.91
N LYS A 658 5.34 33.74 -14.27
CA LYS A 658 5.35 35.20 -14.03
C LYS A 658 4.70 35.58 -12.70
N SER A 659 4.03 34.64 -12.03
CA SER A 659 3.37 34.90 -10.75
C SER A 659 4.38 34.85 -9.60
N GLU A 660 4.08 35.60 -8.54
CA GLU A 660 4.83 35.56 -7.28
C GLU A 660 4.90 34.14 -6.71
N ALA A 661 3.88 33.31 -6.94
CA ALA A 661 3.84 31.92 -6.52
C ALA A 661 5.00 31.09 -7.09
N ALA A 662 5.42 31.31 -8.34
CA ALA A 662 6.56 30.59 -8.92
C ALA A 662 7.91 31.05 -8.35
N GLY A 663 8.03 32.32 -7.97
CA GLY A 663 9.23 32.86 -7.32
C GLY A 663 9.40 32.39 -5.86
N ALA A 664 8.29 32.11 -5.17
CA ALA A 664 8.28 31.60 -3.80
C ALA A 664 8.37 30.05 -3.70
N CYS A 665 8.16 29.33 -4.80
CA CYS A 665 8.21 27.86 -4.84
C CYS A 665 9.65 27.34 -4.91
N GLN A 666 10.25 27.03 -3.76
CA GLN A 666 11.45 26.19 -3.73
C GLN A 666 11.08 24.75 -4.13
N PRO A 667 11.86 24.06 -4.98
CA PRO A 667 11.52 22.71 -5.47
C PRO A 667 11.28 21.67 -4.36
N ASP A 668 11.94 21.82 -3.21
CA ASP A 668 11.87 20.96 -2.03
C ASP A 668 10.73 21.32 -1.06
N LYS A 669 10.17 22.54 -1.15
CA LYS A 669 9.08 23.04 -0.28
C LYS A 669 7.74 23.26 -0.98
N SER A 670 7.56 22.66 -2.16
CA SER A 670 6.35 22.84 -2.97
C SER A 670 5.47 21.59 -3.03
N ALA A 671 4.14 21.78 -3.13
CA ALA A 671 3.21 20.67 -3.38
C ALA A 671 3.51 19.98 -4.72
N HIS A 672 4.09 18.79 -4.66
CA HIS A 672 4.30 17.91 -5.81
C HIS A 672 3.29 16.74 -5.78
N ILE A 673 3.55 15.68 -6.54
CA ILE A 673 2.72 14.50 -6.73
C ILE A 673 2.72 13.72 -5.42
N SER A 674 1.53 13.32 -4.98
CA SER A 674 1.46 12.43 -3.83
C SER A 674 1.73 11.00 -4.27
N PHE A 675 2.89 10.49 -3.88
CA PHE A 675 3.38 9.18 -4.29
C PHE A 675 3.50 8.16 -3.15
N HIS A 676 2.98 8.47 -1.97
CA HIS A 676 3.14 7.63 -0.78
C HIS A 676 2.54 6.21 -0.93
N ASN A 677 1.54 6.04 -1.80
CA ASN A 677 0.97 4.74 -2.16
C ASN A 677 1.71 4.01 -3.28
N ALA A 678 2.80 4.58 -3.81
CA ALA A 678 3.54 3.97 -4.90
C ALA A 678 4.29 2.72 -4.43
N VAL A 679 4.12 1.63 -5.16
CA VAL A 679 4.71 0.33 -4.85
C VAL A 679 5.29 -0.33 -6.09
N ARG A 680 6.28 -1.20 -5.87
CA ARG A 680 6.85 -2.06 -6.88
C ARG A 680 6.00 -3.29 -7.08
N THR A 681 5.80 -3.61 -8.34
CA THR A 681 5.14 -4.85 -8.72
C THR A 681 6.15 -6.01 -8.78
N ILE A 682 5.91 -7.09 -8.02
CA ILE A 682 6.63 -8.37 -8.15
C ILE A 682 6.00 -9.15 -9.29
N GLU A 683 6.79 -9.38 -10.34
CA GLU A 683 6.35 -9.93 -11.62
C GLU A 683 6.91 -11.33 -11.89
N THR A 684 6.20 -12.12 -12.70
CA THR A 684 6.78 -13.34 -13.25
C THR A 684 7.86 -13.05 -14.29
N ALA A 685 8.72 -14.03 -14.56
CA ALA A 685 9.82 -13.89 -15.53
C ALA A 685 9.36 -13.34 -16.90
N ASP A 686 8.21 -13.80 -17.40
CA ASP A 686 7.66 -13.33 -18.69
C ASP A 686 7.14 -11.90 -18.62
N ARG A 687 6.42 -11.54 -17.55
CA ARG A 687 5.94 -10.16 -17.35
C ARG A 687 7.09 -9.20 -17.14
N LYS A 688 8.14 -9.61 -16.40
CA LYS A 688 9.37 -8.85 -16.18
C LYS A 688 9.99 -8.37 -17.49
N LYS A 689 10.02 -9.22 -18.53
CA LYS A 689 10.52 -8.84 -19.87
C LYS A 689 9.67 -7.75 -20.52
N VAL A 690 8.34 -7.84 -20.42
CA VAL A 690 7.42 -6.86 -21.01
C VAL A 690 7.51 -5.52 -20.28
N THR A 691 7.48 -5.54 -18.95
CA THR A 691 7.55 -4.35 -18.11
C THR A 691 8.92 -3.67 -18.21
N ALA A 692 10.02 -4.42 -18.29
CA ALA A 692 11.35 -3.85 -18.52
C ALA A 692 11.40 -3.04 -19.83
N ARG A 693 10.81 -3.54 -20.92
CA ARG A 693 10.71 -2.80 -22.20
C ARG A 693 9.83 -1.57 -22.08
N ALA A 694 8.70 -1.65 -21.37
CA ALA A 694 7.82 -0.50 -21.14
C ALA A 694 8.53 0.61 -20.34
N ARG A 695 9.23 0.24 -19.25
CA ARG A 695 10.04 1.15 -18.43
C ARG A 695 11.17 1.79 -19.21
N ALA A 696 11.87 1.03 -20.07
CA ALA A 696 12.92 1.57 -20.93
C ALA A 696 12.38 2.64 -21.89
N ARG A 697 11.23 2.40 -22.53
CA ARG A 697 10.56 3.39 -23.38
C ARG A 697 10.14 4.63 -22.60
N GLN A 698 9.61 4.44 -21.40
CA GLN A 698 9.19 5.55 -20.54
C GLN A 698 10.37 6.42 -20.12
N ARG A 699 11.53 5.82 -19.76
CA ARG A 699 12.76 6.57 -19.49
C ARG A 699 13.22 7.37 -20.70
N GLN A 700 13.23 6.76 -21.89
CA GLN A 700 13.62 7.45 -23.12
C GLN A 700 12.69 8.63 -23.43
N TRP A 701 11.38 8.46 -23.23
CA TRP A 701 10.41 9.54 -23.39
C TRP A 701 10.67 10.67 -22.40
N PHE A 702 10.85 10.38 -21.11
CA PHE A 702 11.16 11.39 -20.09
C PHE A 702 12.45 12.15 -20.40
N GLU A 703 13.49 11.45 -20.86
CA GLU A 703 14.74 12.07 -21.27
C GLU A 703 14.52 13.09 -22.39
N GLN A 704 13.78 12.70 -23.42
CA GLN A 704 13.48 13.58 -24.56
C GLN A 704 12.63 14.79 -24.14
N GLU A 705 11.61 14.59 -23.32
CA GLU A 705 10.75 15.68 -22.85
C GLU A 705 11.49 16.63 -21.91
N TYR A 706 12.37 16.11 -21.03
CA TYR A 706 13.24 16.93 -20.20
C TYR A 706 14.14 17.83 -21.06
N GLN A 707 14.78 17.27 -22.09
CA GLN A 707 15.64 18.04 -22.99
C GLN A 707 14.86 19.12 -23.74
N LYS A 708 13.62 18.83 -24.17
CA LYS A 708 12.74 19.83 -24.80
C LYS A 708 12.35 20.93 -23.81
N ALA A 709 12.01 20.57 -22.58
CA ALA A 709 11.64 21.51 -21.53
C ALA A 709 12.83 22.41 -21.15
N ALA A 710 14.03 21.84 -21.00
CA ALA A 710 15.27 22.58 -20.75
C ALA A 710 15.54 23.63 -21.86
N LYS A 711 15.46 23.24 -23.14
CA LYS A 711 15.62 24.17 -24.28
C LYS A 711 14.57 25.30 -24.26
N ARG A 712 13.33 25.02 -23.84
CA ARG A 712 12.29 26.05 -23.72
C ARG A 712 12.53 26.99 -22.54
N SER A 713 13.00 26.45 -21.43
CA SER A 713 13.32 27.21 -20.22
C SER A 713 14.50 28.15 -20.46
N GLU A 714 15.55 27.65 -21.12
CA GLU A 714 16.74 28.42 -21.52
C GLU A 714 16.37 29.60 -22.44
N ARG A 715 15.52 29.38 -23.46
CA ARG A 715 15.00 30.46 -24.33
C ARG A 715 14.25 31.55 -23.57
N LYS A 716 13.73 31.25 -22.38
CA LYS A 716 12.99 32.17 -21.51
C LYS A 716 13.85 32.69 -20.35
N GLY A 717 15.17 32.45 -20.37
CA GLY A 717 16.11 32.90 -19.36
C GLY A 717 15.97 32.20 -18.00
N ARG A 718 15.49 30.96 -17.97
CA ARG A 718 15.25 30.20 -16.73
C ARG A 718 16.06 28.90 -16.71
N PRO A 719 16.85 28.61 -15.67
CA PRO A 719 17.56 27.34 -15.55
C PRO A 719 16.58 26.20 -15.23
N MET A 720 16.79 25.05 -15.88
CA MET A 720 16.05 23.82 -15.57
C MET A 720 16.70 23.13 -14.36
N PRO A 721 15.94 22.65 -13.36
CA PRO A 721 16.52 21.92 -12.25
C PRO A 721 17.20 20.61 -12.68
N PRO A 722 18.27 20.18 -11.98
CA PRO A 722 18.93 18.90 -12.23
C PRO A 722 18.00 17.71 -11.95
N LYS A 723 18.34 16.55 -12.51
CA LYS A 723 17.55 15.31 -12.35
C LYS A 723 17.86 14.57 -11.05
N GLU A 724 19.02 14.85 -10.49
CA GLU A 724 19.50 14.28 -9.25
C GLU A 724 18.67 14.82 -8.09
N GLU A 725 17.64 14.08 -7.70
CA GLU A 725 16.88 14.32 -6.48
C GLU A 725 17.44 13.43 -5.36
N TYR A 726 17.60 14.00 -4.17
CA TYR A 726 18.03 13.28 -2.99
C TYR A 726 16.94 13.38 -1.93
N PHE A 727 16.62 12.23 -1.34
CA PHE A 727 15.74 12.16 -0.18
C PHE A 727 16.58 11.86 1.05
N THR A 728 16.27 12.53 2.15
CA THR A 728 16.85 12.16 3.44
C THR A 728 15.87 11.29 4.19
N ASN A 729 16.35 10.21 4.79
CA ASN A 729 15.59 9.43 5.76
C ASN A 729 16.53 9.04 6.90
N TRP A 730 16.13 9.35 8.14
CA TRP A 730 16.95 9.15 9.35
C TRP A 730 18.37 9.74 9.27
N GLY A 731 18.55 10.84 8.54
CA GLY A 731 19.84 11.50 8.33
C GLY A 731 20.73 10.88 7.25
N ALA A 732 20.30 9.79 6.60
CA ALA A 732 20.98 9.21 5.43
C ALA A 732 20.37 9.77 4.14
N GLN A 733 21.22 10.07 3.16
CA GLN A 733 20.81 10.53 1.83
C GLN A 733 20.64 9.35 0.87
N TYR A 734 19.53 9.36 0.15
CA TYR A 734 19.19 8.38 -0.87
C TYR A 734 18.97 9.10 -2.19
N SER A 735 19.74 8.75 -3.22
CA SER A 735 19.50 9.25 -4.56
C SER A 735 18.24 8.62 -5.15
N MET A 736 17.36 9.46 -5.68
CA MET A 736 16.14 9.07 -6.36
C MET A 736 16.20 9.59 -7.80
N TYR A 737 16.47 8.69 -8.73
CA TYR A 737 16.25 8.99 -10.14
C TYR A 737 14.75 8.91 -10.41
N GLY A 738 14.09 10.04 -10.67
CA GLY A 738 12.71 10.01 -11.15
C GLY A 738 12.60 9.21 -12.46
N PRO A 739 11.46 8.55 -12.76
CA PRO A 739 10.15 8.69 -12.14
C PRO A 739 9.82 7.50 -11.21
N TYR A 740 10.75 7.05 -10.36
CA TYR A 740 10.61 5.81 -9.55
C TYR A 740 10.24 6.09 -8.07
N PRO A 741 8.95 6.40 -7.76
CA PRO A 741 8.40 6.93 -6.50
C PRO A 741 8.51 6.10 -5.22
N PHE A 742 8.90 4.82 -5.26
CA PHE A 742 8.90 4.03 -4.03
C PHE A 742 10.11 4.42 -3.14
N PRO A 743 9.97 4.50 -1.80
CA PRO A 743 11.06 4.84 -0.91
C PRO A 743 12.23 3.83 -0.95
N PRO A 744 13.44 4.23 -1.37
CA PRO A 744 14.58 3.31 -1.51
C PRO A 744 15.15 2.81 -0.17
N TRP A 745 14.80 3.44 0.95
CA TRP A 745 15.26 3.06 2.28
C TRP A 745 14.45 1.93 2.92
N PHE A 746 13.31 1.54 2.33
CA PHE A 746 12.58 0.38 2.82
C PHE A 746 13.37 -0.90 2.57
N ALA A 747 13.63 -1.66 3.64
CA ALA A 747 14.42 -2.88 3.57
C ALA A 747 13.51 -4.11 3.55
N PRO A 748 13.50 -4.91 2.45
CA PRO A 748 12.73 -6.14 2.37
C PRO A 748 13.05 -7.08 3.55
N GLY A 749 12.01 -7.68 4.11
CA GLY A 749 12.17 -8.63 5.23
C GLY A 749 12.46 -7.99 6.59
N MET A 750 12.43 -6.67 6.75
CA MET A 750 12.60 -6.04 8.07
C MET A 750 11.28 -5.90 8.86
N TYR A 751 10.15 -5.80 8.15
CA TYR A 751 8.86 -5.35 8.68
C TYR A 751 7.97 -6.49 9.20
N TYR A 752 7.18 -6.21 10.24
CA TYR A 752 6.23 -7.12 10.89
C TYR A 752 5.22 -7.81 9.96
N GLY A 753 4.66 -7.06 9.02
CA GLY A 753 3.77 -7.61 8.01
C GLY A 753 4.57 -8.11 6.82
N TRP A 754 4.22 -7.58 5.67
CA TRP A 754 4.92 -7.81 4.41
C TRP A 754 5.61 -6.53 3.96
N ASP A 755 6.43 -6.66 2.91
CA ASP A 755 7.21 -5.55 2.40
C ASP A 755 6.29 -4.37 2.01
N PRO A 756 6.40 -3.20 2.69
CA PRO A 756 5.54 -2.05 2.44
C PRO A 756 5.74 -1.46 1.05
N SER A 757 6.85 -1.77 0.38
CA SER A 757 7.23 -1.26 -0.92
C SER A 757 6.77 -2.13 -2.09
N THR A 758 6.13 -3.29 -1.86
CA THR A 758 5.80 -4.22 -2.94
C THR A 758 4.35 -4.69 -2.97
N VAL A 759 3.92 -5.07 -4.18
CA VAL A 759 2.68 -5.80 -4.46
C VAL A 759 2.94 -6.95 -5.41
N HIS A 760 2.32 -8.09 -5.15
CA HIS A 760 2.41 -9.23 -6.06
C HIS A 760 1.48 -9.04 -7.28
N ASN A 761 2.00 -9.25 -8.49
CA ASN A 761 1.21 -9.28 -9.72
C ASN A 761 1.74 -10.36 -10.68
N GLY A 762 1.10 -11.53 -10.69
CA GLY A 762 1.51 -12.68 -11.50
C GLY A 762 0.94 -13.99 -10.96
N PRO A 763 1.21 -15.15 -11.59
CA PRO A 763 1.04 -16.47 -10.98
C PRO A 763 1.52 -16.47 -9.51
N GLY A 764 0.63 -16.82 -8.57
CA GLY A 764 0.91 -16.74 -7.13
C GLY A 764 0.60 -15.40 -6.46
N ALA A 765 0.12 -14.39 -7.19
CA ALA A 765 -0.46 -13.17 -6.61
C ALA A 765 -1.95 -13.33 -6.38
N TRP A 766 -2.50 -12.68 -5.35
CA TRP A 766 -3.95 -12.71 -5.11
C TRP A 766 -4.76 -12.03 -6.24
N ALA A 767 -4.17 -11.09 -6.98
CA ALA A 767 -4.79 -10.54 -8.19
C ALA A 767 -5.08 -11.61 -9.26
N ASN A 768 -4.36 -12.74 -9.21
CA ASN A 768 -4.55 -13.93 -10.04
C ASN A 768 -4.96 -15.16 -9.20
N CYS A 769 -5.65 -14.94 -8.06
CA CYS A 769 -6.06 -15.95 -7.07
C CYS A 769 -6.64 -17.25 -7.64
N ALA A 770 -7.22 -17.19 -8.83
CA ALA A 770 -7.79 -18.34 -9.47
C ALA A 770 -7.80 -18.08 -10.98
N GLY A 771 -7.06 -18.86 -11.77
CA GLY A 771 -6.90 -18.67 -13.22
C GLY A 771 -8.21 -18.67 -14.02
N ALA A 772 -9.31 -19.13 -13.42
CA ALA A 772 -10.65 -19.08 -14.03
C ALA A 772 -11.50 -17.85 -13.62
N SER A 773 -11.00 -16.98 -12.72
CA SER A 773 -11.79 -15.87 -12.16
C SER A 773 -11.86 -14.60 -13.03
N CYS A 774 -11.20 -14.55 -14.20
CA CYS A 774 -11.12 -13.45 -15.17
C CYS A 774 -11.17 -12.02 -14.59
N GLY A 775 -10.03 -11.31 -14.57
CA GLY A 775 -10.01 -9.87 -14.32
C GLY A 775 -8.63 -9.29 -14.08
N ASN A 776 -8.45 -8.01 -14.42
CA ASN A 776 -7.22 -7.27 -14.17
C ASN A 776 -7.13 -6.91 -12.67
N GLY A 777 -5.96 -7.06 -12.03
CA GLY A 777 -5.76 -6.93 -10.58
C GLY A 777 -6.24 -5.61 -9.94
N GLY A 778 -6.39 -4.54 -10.73
CA GLY A 778 -6.89 -3.25 -10.26
C GLY A 778 -8.37 -3.22 -9.85
N ILE A 779 -9.19 -4.22 -10.22
CA ILE A 779 -10.61 -4.28 -9.84
C ILE A 779 -10.77 -4.61 -8.35
N ALA A 780 -9.89 -5.45 -7.82
CA ALA A 780 -10.01 -5.92 -6.44
C ALA A 780 -9.25 -5.04 -5.42
N ALA A 781 -8.40 -4.14 -5.91
CA ALA A 781 -7.74 -3.08 -5.14
C ALA A 781 -8.51 -1.75 -5.08
N GLY A 782 -9.70 -1.66 -5.71
CA GLY A 782 -10.56 -0.47 -5.57
C GLY A 782 -9.97 0.83 -6.15
N ALA A 783 -9.20 0.75 -7.24
CA ALA A 783 -8.49 1.90 -7.81
C ALA A 783 -9.30 3.21 -7.82
N CYS A 784 -8.71 4.26 -7.24
CA CYS A 784 -9.28 5.61 -7.17
C CYS A 784 -9.76 6.06 -8.56
N GLY A 785 -11.03 6.46 -8.69
CA GLY A 785 -11.54 7.05 -9.94
C GLY A 785 -12.07 6.10 -11.03
N GLY A 786 -11.91 4.77 -10.92
CA GLY A 786 -12.40 3.81 -11.93
C GLY A 786 -13.52 2.89 -11.44
N ALA A 787 -14.65 2.80 -12.14
CA ALA A 787 -15.47 1.59 -12.11
C ALA A 787 -14.59 0.44 -12.63
N GLY A 788 -14.30 -0.53 -11.76
CA GLY A 788 -13.50 -1.74 -12.01
C GLY A 788 -12.76 -1.77 -13.36
N GLY A 789 -11.44 -1.57 -13.32
CA GLY A 789 -10.59 -1.58 -14.52
C GLY A 789 -11.00 -2.61 -15.56
N CYS A 790 -11.35 -2.09 -16.76
CA CYS A 790 -11.77 -2.78 -17.99
C CYS A 790 -13.27 -3.09 -18.09
N ASN A 791 -14.04 -2.08 -18.52
CA ASN A 791 -15.22 -2.30 -19.35
C ASN A 791 -14.73 -2.53 -20.79
N ASN A 792 -14.67 -3.78 -21.23
CA ASN A 792 -14.94 -4.14 -22.62
C ASN A 792 -15.96 -5.28 -22.54
N GLY A 793 -17.23 -4.89 -22.35
CA GLY A 793 -18.35 -5.76 -22.60
C GLY A 793 -18.41 -6.06 -24.10
N ASN A 794 -17.73 -7.14 -24.49
CA ASN A 794 -18.22 -8.01 -25.55
C ASN A 794 -17.68 -9.40 -25.27
N GLY A 795 -18.58 -10.38 -25.20
CA GLY A 795 -18.24 -11.77 -24.90
C GLY A 795 -17.12 -12.28 -25.79
N GLY A 796 -15.93 -12.45 -25.22
CA GLY A 796 -14.77 -13.02 -25.86
C GLY A 796 -14.15 -14.04 -24.91
N ILE A 797 -14.20 -15.30 -25.31
CA ILE A 797 -13.62 -16.45 -24.61
C ILE A 797 -12.17 -16.15 -24.21
N CYS A 798 -11.82 -16.42 -22.95
CA CYS A 798 -10.45 -16.47 -22.48
C CYS A 798 -9.69 -17.61 -23.17
N GLY A 799 -9.05 -17.31 -24.30
CA GLY A 799 -8.03 -18.16 -24.89
C GLY A 799 -6.69 -17.85 -24.25
N SER A 800 -6.05 -18.86 -23.65
CA SER A 800 -4.60 -18.89 -23.54
C SER A 800 -4.02 -18.74 -24.95
N SER A 801 -3.39 -17.62 -25.24
CA SER A 801 -2.55 -17.51 -26.44
C SER A 801 -1.35 -16.63 -26.13
N GLY A 802 -0.19 -17.29 -26.05
CA GLY A 802 1.08 -16.64 -26.32
C GLY A 802 1.02 -16.07 -27.72
N ALA A 803 1.26 -14.77 -27.84
CA ALA A 803 1.39 -14.13 -29.14
C ALA A 803 2.81 -14.40 -29.65
N GLY A 804 2.91 -15.39 -30.53
CA GLY A 804 4.06 -15.60 -31.38
C GLY A 804 4.32 -14.39 -32.26
N CYS A 805 5.60 -14.11 -32.44
CA CYS A 805 6.16 -13.14 -33.35
C CYS A 805 5.78 -13.52 -34.80
N GLY A 806 5.24 -12.58 -35.57
CA GLY A 806 5.14 -12.67 -37.01
C GLY A 806 5.49 -11.32 -37.63
N GLY A 807 6.66 -11.24 -38.23
CA GLY A 807 7.18 -10.03 -38.88
C GLY A 807 6.57 -9.76 -40.25
N ASN A 808 6.77 -8.50 -40.68
CA ASN A 808 6.66 -7.86 -42.00
C ASN A 808 6.02 -6.48 -41.75
N GLY A 809 6.54 -5.30 -42.10
CA GLY A 809 7.61 -4.90 -43.02
C GLY A 809 7.13 -3.61 -43.72
N ALA A 810 7.87 -2.51 -43.53
CA ALA A 810 8.00 -1.33 -44.39
C ALA A 810 6.89 -0.24 -44.54
N GLY A 811 7.36 1.02 -44.57
CA GLY A 811 6.76 2.24 -45.16
C GLY A 811 5.95 3.13 -44.20
N GLY A 812 6.22 4.41 -43.92
CA GLY A 812 6.99 5.43 -44.63
C GLY A 812 6.08 6.35 -45.48
N ALA A 813 5.57 7.46 -44.89
CA ALA A 813 5.07 8.72 -45.49
C ALA A 813 4.05 9.36 -44.49
N GLY A 814 3.97 10.66 -44.22
CA GLY A 814 4.39 11.84 -44.97
C GLY A 814 3.18 12.53 -45.62
N GLY A 815 2.79 13.71 -45.12
CA GLY A 815 1.77 14.61 -45.70
C GLY A 815 0.49 14.72 -44.83
N GLY A 816 -0.08 15.88 -44.52
CA GLY A 816 0.01 17.22 -45.12
C GLY A 816 -1.38 17.66 -45.63
N GLY A 817 -1.86 18.83 -45.20
CA GLY A 817 -3.11 19.49 -45.64
C GLY A 817 -4.22 19.46 -44.58
N GLY A 818 -4.67 20.57 -43.99
CA GLY A 818 -5.08 21.83 -44.62
C GLY A 818 -6.45 21.60 -45.24
N GLY A 819 -7.57 21.93 -44.60
CA GLY A 819 -8.11 23.28 -44.47
C GLY A 819 -9.37 23.35 -45.35
N GLY A 820 -10.48 23.89 -44.83
CA GLY A 820 -11.69 24.05 -45.65
C GLY A 820 -12.96 24.24 -44.84
N CYS A 821 -13.28 25.50 -44.57
CA CYS A 821 -14.52 25.98 -43.98
C CYS A 821 -15.66 26.01 -45.02
N GLY A 822 -16.90 26.01 -44.54
CA GLY A 822 -18.13 26.27 -45.31
C GLY A 822 -19.16 25.18 -45.04
N GLY A 823 -20.37 25.42 -44.54
CA GLY A 823 -21.20 26.61 -44.50
C GLY A 823 -22.61 26.20 -44.95
N GLY A 824 -23.63 26.53 -44.17
CA GLY A 824 -24.99 26.71 -44.68
C GLY A 824 -25.96 25.51 -44.68
N ALA A 825 -26.95 25.64 -43.79
CA ALA A 825 -28.40 25.48 -44.02
C ALA A 825 -29.02 24.16 -44.50
N GLY A 826 -30.02 23.71 -43.74
CA GLY A 826 -31.39 23.59 -44.30
C GLY A 826 -32.07 22.21 -44.31
N CYS A 827 -32.97 22.02 -43.33
CA CYS A 827 -34.34 21.45 -43.43
C CYS A 827 -34.61 19.99 -43.89
N GLY A 828 -35.60 19.39 -43.21
CA GLY A 828 -36.39 18.21 -43.61
C GLY A 828 -36.25 17.05 -42.62
N GLY A 829 -37.18 16.82 -41.68
CA GLY A 829 -38.41 16.03 -41.89
C GLY A 829 -38.03 14.55 -41.98
N GLY A 830 -38.31 13.64 -41.04
CA GLY A 830 -39.56 13.33 -40.37
C GLY A 830 -39.79 11.82 -40.54
N GLY A 831 -40.24 11.13 -39.48
CA GLY A 831 -40.94 9.85 -39.57
C GLY A 831 -40.10 8.57 -39.70
N CYS A 832 -39.92 7.89 -38.57
CA CYS A 832 -40.50 6.57 -38.21
C CYS A 832 -39.57 5.82 -37.27
#